data_AF-A0A8J2SDI7-F1
#
_entry.id   AF-A0A8J2SDI7-F1
#
_cell.length_a   1.000
_cell.length_b   1.000
_cell.length_c   1.000
_cell.angle_alpha   90.00
_cell.angle_beta   90.00
_cell.angle_gamma   90.00
#
_symmetry.space_group_name_H-M   'P 1'
#
loop_
_entity.id
_entity.type
_entity.pdbx_description
1 polymer ?
#
loop_
_entity_poly.entity_id
_entity_poly.type
_entity_poly.pdbx_seq_one_letter_code
_entity_poly.pdbx_strand_id
1 'polypeptide(L)'
;MLLRVRQCVAANAPSTHASKLRPSIAAARAVPVAARAVATRRSSHAAVAVSEHRLHPPFARYAHGTVVEPHSQLVFTSGTLGIHKDGSIPESAEAQARLALGNVLEILRAAGANEKHVVRLNAFVTHRDHLQAYMKARDETMGGVPPTASTLMVVSGFARPEFLVEVEAIAAVPRPRRRAQPRWRRGFSTASASCVSKARGFATAARPSPDAVASAVAKARDAGVKVFARADDDANQLRMIRKLSRDAFEYSPVLAKKLEGLEADAVAFAKTQDDVVSVVAAAVSENVPVVARGAGTGNYGQAVPLFGGIVLDLSGLDQIEKLDAERGTVLAGAGSLLSTIEDATRQQGWELRQHPSTRRNATLGGFVAGGSTGHGALLHGGLSEDGAVLGLRVVTAEATPRVLELRGRDVFPVVHAYGTNGIIVAVEVPLARAQPWVDVTACFPSLKEAAAFALDAGNAPSVPCRGAAVYQAPLAFKFLDKEPSIMHADRPSTDGDHVALVQCAAAGVGPIRRLAEDNGGEVSRVINAEDAPRPMYEFGWNHTTLHCRRKDKSTTYLQSVLEPDKALELVQKVQDEFDSSELLQHLECVRFGGKVGFASLALLWPSTHERLHEILAWHEANGMPIFNPHTEVLEDGGMKQTDFAQLGFKARADPGGVLNPGKMRAWDEQRATTEEAADPRGSFAASYRLADTSSLQDEDVSTKKRSRYWAEWKTTDFAGTDLSEAVAILPLAATEPHGPHLPLGVDAMHNKALLDRALKRLPDHILALALPPLDIGASGEHSRFAGNLDLSVDTASRLWRDLGRCVARTGLRKLILYNSHGGNQALAEVVARQLRLEHDLLCVLACNLNFSADEEAVQVFPQEELMYGIHGGALETSLMLHLKPDLVDLSAAKDFASRAARMPPATRNQLRMHAPGFSTKCGWLSHDLNASGVVGNAREAAADHGRALADLAVANLVELVTEVHEARVEDVLGNEVESPHRGPPVDASS
;
A
#
# COMPACT_ATOMS: atom_id res chain seq x y z
N MET A 1 -45.34 -26.17 -54.52
CA MET A 1 -46.73 -26.58 -54.21
C MET A 1 -47.22 -25.69 -53.09
N LEU A 2 -47.93 -24.58 -53.38
CA LEU A 2 -49.42 -24.48 -53.49
C LEU A 2 -50.05 -24.67 -52.10
N LEU A 3 -50.88 -23.79 -51.49
CA LEU A 3 -51.81 -22.73 -51.91
C LEU A 3 -52.05 -21.80 -50.68
N ARG A 4 -52.05 -20.46 -50.72
CA ARG A 4 -53.06 -19.48 -51.23
C ARG A 4 -54.51 -19.74 -50.81
N VAL A 5 -55.14 -18.73 -50.17
CA VAL A 5 -56.39 -18.00 -50.55
C VAL A 5 -56.87 -17.15 -49.34
N ARG A 6 -57.46 -15.95 -49.39
CA ARG A 6 -57.50 -14.76 -50.27
C ARG A 6 -58.56 -13.78 -49.67
N GLN A 7 -58.49 -12.50 -50.06
CA GLN A 7 -59.53 -11.44 -50.14
C GLN A 7 -59.56 -10.37 -49.00
N CYS A 8 -59.22 -9.09 -49.23
CA CYS A 8 -59.81 -7.98 -50.07
C CYS A 8 -60.49 -6.94 -49.12
N VAL A 9 -60.48 -5.60 -49.23
CA VAL A 9 -60.13 -4.61 -50.28
C VAL A 9 -60.17 -3.17 -49.68
N ALA A 10 -59.33 -2.25 -50.22
CA ALA A 10 -59.42 -0.76 -50.38
C ALA A 10 -59.67 0.19 -49.17
N ALA A 11 -59.24 1.47 -49.13
CA ALA A 11 -58.33 2.33 -49.91
C ALA A 11 -58.16 3.70 -49.19
N ASN A 12 -57.05 4.39 -49.51
CA ASN A 12 -56.80 5.86 -49.53
C ASN A 12 -56.64 6.71 -48.24
N ALA A 13 -55.53 7.47 -48.24
CA ALA A 13 -55.08 8.57 -47.37
C ALA A 13 -55.76 9.93 -47.73
N PRO A 14 -55.38 11.15 -47.24
CA PRO A 14 -54.31 11.56 -46.30
C PRO A 14 -54.62 12.72 -45.30
N SER A 15 -53.66 12.96 -44.38
CA SER A 15 -53.16 14.23 -43.75
C SER A 15 -54.09 15.36 -43.25
N THR A 16 -53.88 15.85 -42.00
CA THR A 16 -53.29 17.17 -41.63
C THR A 16 -53.56 17.61 -40.17
N HIS A 17 -52.61 18.41 -39.64
CA HIS A 17 -52.54 19.25 -38.42
C HIS A 17 -53.83 20.05 -38.06
N ALA A 18 -54.11 20.66 -36.90
CA ALA A 18 -53.43 21.06 -35.65
C ALA A 18 -54.51 21.58 -34.64
N SER A 19 -54.17 21.76 -33.35
CA SER A 19 -54.30 23.05 -32.60
C SER A 19 -54.64 22.97 -31.08
N LYS A 20 -53.81 23.70 -30.31
CA LYS A 20 -54.05 24.65 -29.19
C LYS A 20 -54.81 24.26 -27.87
N LEU A 21 -54.00 24.16 -26.80
CA LEU A 21 -53.98 24.92 -25.52
C LEU A 21 -55.23 25.06 -24.58
N ARG A 22 -55.14 24.37 -23.41
CA ARG A 22 -55.38 24.72 -21.96
C ARG A 22 -56.73 25.35 -21.51
N PRO A 23 -57.31 24.97 -20.33
CA PRO A 23 -56.83 25.45 -19.01
C PRO A 23 -57.05 24.52 -17.76
N SER A 24 -56.79 25.12 -16.58
CA SER A 24 -56.51 24.71 -15.20
C SER A 24 -57.38 23.71 -14.40
N ILE A 25 -56.66 22.89 -13.60
CA ILE A 25 -56.73 22.58 -12.15
C ILE A 25 -58.04 22.06 -11.49
N ALA A 26 -57.82 20.90 -10.83
CA ALA A 26 -58.50 20.26 -9.69
C ALA A 26 -59.71 19.32 -9.94
N ALA A 27 -59.43 18.01 -9.96
CA ALA A 27 -60.05 17.03 -9.05
C ALA A 27 -59.29 15.69 -9.12
N ALA A 28 -59.00 15.14 -7.95
CA ALA A 28 -58.26 13.89 -7.76
C ALA A 28 -59.03 12.67 -8.31
N ARG A 29 -58.33 11.82 -9.08
CA ARG A 29 -58.58 10.38 -9.16
C ARG A 29 -57.27 9.65 -9.45
N ALA A 30 -57.01 8.64 -8.65
CA ALA A 30 -55.75 7.91 -8.53
C ALA A 30 -55.32 7.24 -9.85
N VAL A 31 -54.04 7.44 -10.19
CA VAL A 31 -53.31 6.67 -11.21
C VAL A 31 -52.57 5.54 -10.49
N PRO A 32 -52.56 4.30 -11.02
CA PRO A 32 -51.75 3.23 -10.44
C PRO A 32 -50.27 3.50 -10.73
N VAL A 33 -49.51 3.74 -9.67
CA VAL A 33 -48.05 3.80 -9.68
C VAL A 33 -47.50 2.38 -9.82
N ALA A 34 -46.81 2.10 -10.91
CA ALA A 34 -45.83 1.02 -11.03
C ALA A 34 -44.71 1.54 -11.95
N ALA A 35 -43.43 1.62 -11.58
CA ALA A 35 -42.78 1.50 -10.28
C ALA A 35 -41.67 2.56 -10.26
N ARG A 36 -41.87 3.63 -9.48
CA ARG A 36 -40.78 4.51 -9.03
C ARG A 36 -39.86 3.64 -8.17
N ALA A 37 -38.57 3.59 -8.50
CA ALA A 37 -37.55 3.19 -7.54
C ALA A 37 -37.51 4.27 -6.43
N VAL A 38 -38.41 4.10 -5.46
CA VAL A 38 -38.30 4.75 -4.17
C VAL A 38 -36.92 4.40 -3.64
N ALA A 39 -36.15 5.43 -3.29
CA ALA A 39 -35.07 5.33 -2.33
C ALA A 39 -35.67 4.77 -1.03
N THR A 40 -35.84 3.45 -1.02
CA THR A 40 -36.07 2.68 0.18
C THR A 40 -34.81 2.86 1.02
N ARG A 41 -34.98 3.04 2.33
CA ARG A 41 -33.87 2.91 3.29
C ARG A 41 -32.96 1.79 2.80
N ARG A 42 -31.72 2.09 2.39
CA ARG A 42 -30.79 1.09 1.83
C ARG A 42 -30.84 -0.11 2.76
N SER A 43 -31.47 -1.17 2.28
CA SER A 43 -31.64 -2.40 3.03
C SER A 43 -30.27 -2.99 3.31
N SER A 44 -30.10 -3.60 4.46
CA SER A 44 -28.87 -4.20 5.00
C SER A 44 -28.30 -5.39 4.21
N HIS A 45 -28.41 -5.41 2.88
CA HIS A 45 -27.92 -6.52 2.05
C HIS A 45 -26.51 -6.19 1.52
N ALA A 46 -25.54 -7.06 1.76
CA ALA A 46 -24.13 -6.87 1.41
C ALA A 46 -23.80 -7.19 -0.06
N ALA A 47 -24.79 -7.62 -0.85
CA ALA A 47 -24.57 -8.17 -2.17
C ALA A 47 -25.77 -7.98 -3.09
N VAL A 48 -25.48 -7.87 -4.39
CA VAL A 48 -26.46 -7.64 -5.46
C VAL A 48 -26.34 -8.73 -6.51
N ALA A 49 -27.48 -9.37 -6.83
CA ALA A 49 -27.56 -10.36 -7.90
C ALA A 49 -27.31 -9.71 -9.27
N VAL A 50 -26.52 -10.37 -10.12
CA VAL A 50 -26.22 -9.92 -11.48
C VAL A 50 -26.74 -10.97 -12.46
N SER A 51 -27.67 -10.55 -13.31
CA SER A 51 -28.21 -11.38 -14.39
C SER A 51 -28.34 -10.52 -15.65
N GLU A 52 -27.64 -10.92 -16.72
CA GLU A 52 -27.63 -10.23 -18.01
C GLU A 52 -28.82 -10.66 -18.89
N HIS A 53 -29.51 -9.72 -19.52
CA HIS A 53 -30.73 -9.96 -20.32
C HIS A 53 -30.46 -10.69 -21.64
N ARG A 54 -29.20 -10.70 -22.09
CA ARG A 54 -28.76 -11.44 -23.30
C ARG A 54 -28.45 -12.92 -23.02
N LEU A 55 -28.36 -13.32 -21.76
CA LEU A 55 -28.17 -14.72 -21.38
C LEU A 55 -29.52 -15.43 -21.25
N HIS A 56 -29.55 -16.72 -21.56
CA HIS A 56 -30.73 -17.54 -21.29
C HIS A 56 -31.09 -17.44 -19.79
N PRO A 57 -32.35 -17.17 -19.41
CA PRO A 57 -32.73 -17.05 -18.01
C PRO A 57 -32.32 -18.28 -17.18
N PRO A 58 -31.98 -18.12 -15.89
CA PRO A 58 -31.70 -19.23 -15.00
C PRO A 58 -32.84 -20.27 -15.05
N PHE A 59 -32.50 -21.54 -15.25
CA PHE A 59 -33.48 -22.64 -15.33
C PHE A 59 -34.10 -23.01 -13.96
N ALA A 60 -33.66 -22.33 -12.90
CA ALA A 60 -34.09 -22.48 -11.52
C ALA A 60 -33.91 -21.13 -10.78
N ARG A 61 -34.35 -21.02 -9.52
CA ARG A 61 -34.22 -19.81 -8.70
C ARG A 61 -32.79 -19.55 -8.22
N TYR A 62 -31.91 -19.11 -9.13
CA TYR A 62 -30.55 -18.63 -8.86
C TYR A 62 -30.20 -17.42 -9.74
N ALA A 63 -29.10 -16.72 -9.45
CA ALA A 63 -28.56 -15.64 -10.27
C ALA A 63 -27.31 -16.11 -11.04
N HIS A 64 -27.07 -15.59 -12.24
CA HIS A 64 -25.85 -15.95 -13.00
C HIS A 64 -24.57 -15.48 -12.31
N GLY A 65 -24.64 -14.36 -11.59
CA GLY A 65 -23.55 -13.86 -10.76
C GLY A 65 -24.07 -13.11 -9.54
N THR A 66 -23.17 -12.78 -8.62
CA THR A 66 -23.46 -11.95 -7.45
C THR A 66 -22.25 -11.06 -7.19
N VAL A 67 -22.49 -9.76 -7.04
CA VAL A 67 -21.45 -8.76 -6.73
C VAL A 67 -21.55 -8.41 -5.25
N VAL A 68 -20.40 -8.43 -4.58
CA VAL A 68 -20.28 -8.13 -3.15
C VAL A 68 -19.86 -6.67 -2.96
N GLU A 69 -20.44 -5.98 -1.98
CA GLU A 69 -20.05 -4.61 -1.66
C GLU A 69 -18.58 -4.54 -1.15
N PRO A 70 -17.81 -3.50 -1.55
CA PRO A 70 -16.46 -3.28 -1.05
C PRO A 70 -16.41 -3.23 0.48
N HIS A 71 -15.38 -3.85 1.07
CA HIS A 71 -15.17 -3.96 2.52
C HIS A 71 -16.15 -4.84 3.30
N SER A 72 -16.92 -5.68 2.62
CA SER A 72 -17.68 -6.76 3.28
C SER A 72 -16.73 -7.83 3.82
N GLN A 73 -17.05 -8.38 4.99
CA GLN A 73 -16.39 -9.58 5.50
C GLN A 73 -17.00 -10.80 4.82
N LEU A 74 -16.19 -11.59 4.13
CA LEU A 74 -16.64 -12.86 3.57
C LEU A 74 -16.61 -13.95 4.65
N VAL A 75 -17.67 -14.74 4.70
CA VAL A 75 -17.84 -15.90 5.58
C VAL A 75 -18.01 -17.11 4.67
N PHE A 76 -17.13 -18.08 4.81
CA PHE A 76 -17.17 -19.33 4.06
C PHE A 76 -17.66 -20.43 4.99
N THR A 77 -18.60 -21.23 4.54
CA THR A 77 -19.03 -22.44 5.25
C THR A 77 -18.42 -23.64 4.55
N SER A 78 -18.00 -24.66 5.30
CA SER A 78 -17.65 -25.94 4.68
C SER A 78 -18.90 -26.60 4.09
N GLY A 79 -18.70 -27.62 3.24
CA GLY A 79 -19.77 -28.54 2.87
C GLY A 79 -20.48 -29.06 4.12
N THR A 80 -21.75 -28.69 4.27
CA THR A 80 -22.54 -28.93 5.47
C THR A 80 -23.60 -29.98 5.17
N LEU A 81 -23.61 -31.03 5.99
CA LEU A 81 -24.49 -32.18 5.85
C LEU A 81 -25.79 -32.01 6.64
N GLY A 82 -26.84 -32.67 6.17
CA GLY A 82 -28.13 -32.74 6.86
C GLY A 82 -28.12 -33.77 7.99
N ILE A 83 -27.45 -33.47 9.10
CA ILE A 83 -27.42 -34.31 10.31
C ILE A 83 -27.92 -33.54 11.53
N HIS A 84 -28.69 -34.19 12.40
CA HIS A 84 -29.19 -33.61 13.64
C HIS A 84 -28.10 -33.58 14.72
N LYS A 85 -28.27 -32.74 15.74
CA LYS A 85 -27.32 -32.60 16.86
C LYS A 85 -27.12 -33.90 17.66
N ASP A 86 -28.12 -34.78 17.67
CA ASP A 86 -28.08 -36.11 18.28
C ASP A 86 -27.41 -37.17 17.38
N GLY A 87 -26.94 -36.77 16.18
CA GLY A 87 -26.29 -37.64 15.21
C GLY A 87 -27.25 -38.39 14.29
N SER A 88 -28.56 -38.24 14.43
CA SER A 88 -29.54 -38.86 13.52
C SER A 88 -29.54 -38.19 12.14
N ILE A 89 -29.67 -39.00 11.09
CA ILE A 89 -29.64 -38.56 9.69
C ILE A 89 -31.03 -38.82 9.09
N PRO A 90 -31.74 -37.80 8.57
CA PRO A 90 -33.01 -38.01 7.88
C PRO A 90 -32.83 -38.91 6.65
N GLU A 91 -33.77 -39.81 6.40
CA GLU A 91 -33.66 -40.76 5.26
C GLU A 91 -33.88 -40.10 3.89
N SER A 92 -34.63 -39.00 3.81
CA SER A 92 -34.97 -38.36 2.54
C SER A 92 -34.03 -37.21 2.18
N ALA A 93 -33.71 -37.07 0.90
CA ALA A 93 -32.89 -35.99 0.39
C ALA A 93 -33.49 -34.60 0.67
N GLU A 94 -34.83 -34.46 0.67
CA GLU A 94 -35.48 -33.19 1.00
C GLU A 94 -35.28 -32.82 2.48
N ALA A 95 -35.44 -33.78 3.39
CA ALA A 95 -35.23 -33.53 4.82
C ALA A 95 -33.76 -33.23 5.13
N GLN A 96 -32.82 -33.95 4.49
CA GLN A 96 -31.39 -33.65 4.61
C GLN A 96 -31.05 -32.26 4.03
N ALA A 97 -31.61 -31.89 2.87
CA ALA A 97 -31.36 -30.57 2.27
C ALA A 97 -31.85 -29.42 3.17
N ARG A 98 -33.04 -29.54 3.76
CA ARG A 98 -33.55 -28.54 4.73
C ARG A 98 -32.65 -28.42 5.94
N LEU A 99 -32.20 -29.56 6.47
CA LEU A 99 -31.35 -29.59 7.64
C LEU A 99 -29.94 -29.03 7.34
N ALA A 100 -29.37 -29.37 6.19
CA ALA A 100 -28.09 -28.84 5.72
C ALA A 100 -28.14 -27.32 5.54
N LEU A 101 -29.16 -26.80 4.83
CA LEU A 101 -29.35 -25.37 4.66
C LEU A 101 -29.61 -24.65 6.00
N GLY A 102 -30.38 -25.26 6.90
CA GLY A 102 -30.59 -24.75 8.26
C GLY A 102 -29.29 -24.66 9.06
N ASN A 103 -28.47 -25.71 9.02
CA ASN A 103 -27.17 -25.76 9.68
C ASN A 103 -26.21 -24.70 9.10
N VAL A 104 -26.17 -24.54 7.78
CA VAL A 104 -25.43 -23.45 7.12
C VAL A 104 -25.89 -22.09 7.63
N LEU A 105 -27.19 -21.84 7.73
CA LEU A 105 -27.70 -20.57 8.24
C LEU A 105 -27.38 -20.35 9.72
N GLU A 106 -27.34 -21.40 10.55
CA GLU A 106 -26.88 -21.30 11.94
C GLU A 106 -25.39 -20.95 12.03
N ILE A 107 -24.54 -21.56 11.21
CA ILE A 107 -23.10 -21.21 11.12
C ILE A 107 -22.95 -19.75 10.70
N LEU A 108 -23.73 -19.32 9.71
CA LEU A 108 -23.74 -17.94 9.25
C LEU A 108 -24.23 -16.98 10.34
N ARG A 109 -25.27 -17.34 11.10
CA ARG A 109 -25.75 -16.54 12.25
C ARG A 109 -24.69 -16.39 13.34
N ALA A 110 -23.94 -17.45 13.63
CA ALA A 110 -22.82 -17.39 14.57
C ALA A 110 -21.72 -16.41 14.10
N ALA A 111 -21.56 -16.24 12.78
CA ALA A 111 -20.64 -15.26 12.18
C ALA A 111 -21.26 -13.85 11.99
N GLY A 112 -22.44 -13.59 12.55
CA GLY A 112 -23.14 -12.30 12.40
C GLY A 112 -23.81 -12.10 11.03
N ALA A 113 -23.94 -13.17 10.23
CA ALA A 113 -24.62 -13.20 8.95
C ALA A 113 -26.02 -13.84 9.05
N ASN A 114 -26.77 -13.86 7.95
CA ASN A 114 -28.06 -14.57 7.84
C ASN A 114 -28.35 -14.82 6.35
N GLU A 115 -29.52 -15.37 6.00
CA GLU A 115 -29.87 -15.72 4.61
C GLU A 115 -29.76 -14.54 3.61
N LYS A 116 -29.90 -13.29 4.07
CA LYS A 116 -29.76 -12.08 3.24
C LYS A 116 -28.32 -11.79 2.81
N HIS A 117 -27.36 -12.38 3.50
CA HIS A 117 -25.94 -12.17 3.30
C HIS A 117 -25.32 -13.23 2.38
N VAL A 118 -26.05 -14.29 2.02
CA VAL A 118 -25.50 -15.37 1.20
C VAL A 118 -25.31 -14.91 -0.25
N VAL A 119 -24.06 -14.97 -0.73
CA VAL A 119 -23.64 -14.51 -2.06
C VAL A 119 -23.32 -15.65 -3.02
N ARG A 120 -23.12 -16.86 -2.49
CA ARG A 120 -22.97 -18.07 -3.29
C ARG A 120 -23.48 -19.30 -2.55
N LEU A 121 -24.14 -20.22 -3.26
CA LEU A 121 -24.47 -21.57 -2.81
C LEU A 121 -23.89 -22.63 -3.74
N ASN A 122 -23.09 -23.54 -3.21
CA ASN A 122 -22.71 -24.78 -3.88
C ASN A 122 -23.46 -25.92 -3.21
N ALA A 123 -24.15 -26.75 -3.99
CA ALA A 123 -24.82 -27.92 -3.47
C ALA A 123 -24.46 -29.17 -4.25
N PHE A 124 -24.39 -30.26 -3.53
CA PHE A 124 -24.00 -31.57 -4.03
C PHE A 124 -25.10 -32.56 -3.67
N VAL A 125 -25.51 -33.39 -4.63
CA VAL A 125 -26.47 -34.47 -4.40
C VAL A 125 -25.98 -35.77 -5.01
N THR A 126 -26.33 -36.91 -4.43
CA THR A 126 -25.80 -38.22 -4.88
C THR A 126 -26.51 -38.80 -6.11
N HIS A 127 -27.71 -38.33 -6.45
CA HIS A 127 -28.46 -38.80 -7.62
C HIS A 127 -29.27 -37.67 -8.26
N ARG A 128 -29.57 -37.77 -9.56
CA ARG A 128 -30.35 -36.77 -10.31
C ARG A 128 -31.76 -36.57 -9.74
N ASP A 129 -32.35 -37.62 -9.20
CA ASP A 129 -33.69 -37.57 -8.60
C ASP A 129 -33.73 -36.73 -7.31
N HIS A 130 -32.58 -36.46 -6.68
CA HIS A 130 -32.47 -35.61 -5.50
C HIS A 130 -32.40 -34.11 -5.83
N LEU A 131 -32.21 -33.74 -7.10
CA LEU A 131 -32.08 -32.34 -7.52
C LEU A 131 -33.33 -31.52 -7.18
N GLN A 132 -34.52 -32.07 -7.45
CA GLN A 132 -35.79 -31.39 -7.17
C GLN A 132 -36.03 -31.24 -5.66
N ALA A 133 -35.65 -32.23 -4.87
CA ALA A 133 -35.74 -32.19 -3.41
C ALA A 133 -34.84 -31.08 -2.83
N TYR A 134 -33.61 -30.94 -3.30
CA TYR A 134 -32.72 -29.84 -2.90
C TYR A 134 -33.25 -28.48 -3.37
N MET A 135 -33.66 -28.35 -4.64
CA MET A 135 -34.16 -27.09 -5.19
C MET A 135 -35.37 -26.57 -4.43
N LYS A 136 -36.31 -27.46 -4.05
CA LYS A 136 -37.45 -27.12 -3.20
C LYS A 136 -37.00 -26.59 -1.83
N ALA A 137 -36.11 -27.32 -1.15
CA ALA A 137 -35.59 -26.91 0.16
C ALA A 137 -34.83 -25.57 0.11
N ARG A 138 -34.03 -25.34 -0.95
CA ARG A 138 -33.35 -24.06 -1.21
C ARG A 138 -34.36 -22.95 -1.41
N ASP A 139 -35.39 -23.17 -2.22
CA ASP A 139 -36.35 -22.13 -2.59
C ASP A 139 -37.25 -21.74 -1.43
N GLU A 140 -37.55 -22.67 -0.51
CA GLU A 140 -38.25 -22.34 0.74
C GLU A 140 -37.33 -21.61 1.73
N THR A 141 -36.08 -22.07 1.87
CA THR A 141 -35.13 -21.48 2.84
C THR A 141 -34.65 -20.08 2.42
N MET A 142 -34.41 -19.89 1.12
CA MET A 142 -33.92 -18.64 0.53
C MET A 142 -35.04 -17.83 -0.13
N GLY A 143 -36.31 -18.25 0.03
CA GLY A 143 -37.47 -17.69 -0.67
C GLY A 143 -37.72 -16.21 -0.39
N GLY A 144 -37.39 -15.77 0.83
CA GLY A 144 -37.55 -14.38 1.30
C GLY A 144 -36.44 -13.41 0.88
N VAL A 145 -35.41 -13.87 0.17
CA VAL A 145 -34.26 -13.05 -0.25
C VAL A 145 -34.01 -13.15 -1.76
N PRO A 146 -33.40 -12.15 -2.42
CA PRO A 146 -33.09 -12.24 -3.85
C PRO A 146 -32.29 -13.51 -4.20
N PRO A 147 -32.48 -14.08 -5.40
CA PRO A 147 -31.69 -15.23 -5.84
C PRO A 147 -30.19 -14.89 -5.86
N THR A 148 -29.37 -15.82 -5.40
CA THR A 148 -27.91 -15.67 -5.31
C THR A 148 -27.22 -16.56 -6.33
N ALA A 149 -25.92 -16.37 -6.55
CA ALA A 149 -25.15 -17.27 -7.41
C ALA A 149 -25.24 -18.71 -6.86
N SER A 150 -25.63 -19.68 -7.68
CA SER A 150 -25.78 -21.06 -7.21
C SER A 150 -25.29 -22.08 -8.21
N THR A 151 -24.64 -23.12 -7.70
CA THR A 151 -24.19 -24.29 -8.46
C THR A 151 -24.72 -25.54 -7.78
N LEU A 152 -25.26 -26.47 -8.57
CA LEU A 152 -25.78 -27.75 -8.11
C LEU A 152 -25.12 -28.87 -8.91
N MET A 153 -24.49 -29.80 -8.22
CA MET A 153 -23.71 -30.89 -8.80
C MET A 153 -24.24 -32.25 -8.35
N VAL A 154 -24.18 -33.24 -9.25
CA VAL A 154 -24.40 -34.64 -8.90
C VAL A 154 -23.05 -35.29 -8.65
N VAL A 155 -22.82 -35.82 -7.45
CA VAL A 155 -21.58 -36.47 -7.03
C VAL A 155 -21.77 -37.97 -6.87
N SER A 156 -20.68 -38.74 -6.98
CA SER A 156 -20.73 -40.21 -6.88
C SER A 156 -21.08 -40.72 -5.47
N GLY A 157 -20.96 -39.88 -4.45
CA GLY A 157 -21.25 -40.23 -3.06
C GLY A 157 -20.57 -39.27 -2.09
N PHE A 158 -20.97 -39.33 -0.81
CA PHE A 158 -20.32 -38.62 0.29
C PHE A 158 -19.57 -39.61 1.19
N ALA A 159 -18.90 -39.09 2.23
CA ALA A 159 -18.09 -39.89 3.15
C ALA A 159 -18.84 -41.05 3.82
N ARG A 160 -20.18 -40.97 3.91
CA ARG A 160 -21.04 -42.07 4.34
C ARG A 160 -22.20 -42.23 3.37
N PRO A 161 -22.64 -43.48 3.10
CA PRO A 161 -23.67 -43.75 2.10
C PRO A 161 -25.05 -43.24 2.52
N GLU A 162 -25.26 -42.96 3.82
CA GLU A 162 -26.52 -42.41 4.32
C GLU A 162 -26.72 -40.92 3.99
N PHE A 163 -25.67 -40.21 3.57
CA PHE A 163 -25.77 -38.81 3.16
C PHE A 163 -26.16 -38.69 1.69
N LEU A 164 -27.12 -37.83 1.42
CA LEU A 164 -27.73 -37.63 0.10
C LEU A 164 -27.55 -36.20 -0.41
N VAL A 165 -27.34 -35.23 0.49
CA VAL A 165 -27.21 -33.80 0.17
C VAL A 165 -26.15 -33.14 1.07
N GLU A 166 -25.27 -32.35 0.45
CA GLU A 166 -24.33 -31.46 1.14
C GLU A 166 -24.42 -30.05 0.55
N VAL A 167 -24.38 -29.03 1.40
CA VAL A 167 -24.51 -27.62 0.98
C VAL A 167 -23.39 -26.78 1.58
N GLU A 168 -22.75 -26.00 0.72
CA GLU A 168 -21.77 -24.97 1.06
C GLU A 168 -22.33 -23.60 0.66
N ALA A 169 -22.06 -22.60 1.49
CA ALA A 169 -22.38 -21.21 1.23
C ALA A 169 -21.18 -20.29 1.45
N ILE A 170 -21.11 -19.24 0.62
CA ILE A 170 -20.32 -18.04 0.90
C ILE A 170 -21.31 -16.93 1.22
N ALA A 171 -21.10 -16.21 2.32
CA ALA A 171 -21.85 -15.02 2.69
C ALA A 171 -20.95 -13.81 2.78
N ALA A 172 -21.49 -12.63 2.49
CA ALA A 172 -20.84 -11.35 2.69
C ALA A 172 -21.59 -10.59 3.78
N VAL A 173 -20.89 -10.24 4.85
CA VAL A 173 -21.43 -9.45 5.96
C VAL A 173 -20.94 -8.02 5.81
N PRO A 174 -21.83 -7.02 5.69
CA PRO A 174 -21.39 -5.63 5.62
C PRO A 174 -20.78 -5.27 6.97
N ARG A 175 -19.50 -4.90 7.00
CA ARG A 175 -18.90 -4.37 8.22
C ARG A 175 -19.52 -3.00 8.52
N PRO A 176 -19.91 -2.71 9.77
CA PRO A 176 -20.40 -1.38 10.10
C PRO A 176 -19.29 -0.38 9.79
N ARG A 177 -19.58 0.58 8.90
CA ARG A 177 -18.75 1.76 8.74
C ARG A 177 -18.55 2.34 10.15
N ARG A 178 -17.29 2.49 10.58
CA ARG A 178 -16.95 3.31 11.76
C ARG A 178 -17.81 4.57 11.68
N ARG A 179 -18.63 4.81 12.70
CA ARG A 179 -19.47 6.01 12.77
C ARG A 179 -18.57 7.20 12.47
N ALA A 180 -18.82 7.87 11.35
CA ALA A 180 -18.37 9.23 11.19
C ALA A 180 -18.90 10.00 12.41
N GLN A 181 -18.02 10.73 13.09
CA GLN A 181 -18.47 11.76 14.00
C GLN A 181 -19.49 12.67 13.28
N PRO A 182 -20.46 13.28 14.00
CA PRO A 182 -21.61 13.90 13.35
C PRO A 182 -21.14 15.02 12.43
N ARG A 183 -21.23 14.80 11.12
CA ARG A 183 -21.20 15.90 10.14
C ARG A 183 -22.44 16.74 10.41
N TRP A 184 -22.22 17.96 10.85
CA TRP A 184 -23.23 19.01 10.91
C TRP A 184 -24.10 18.97 9.65
N ARG A 185 -25.41 18.79 9.82
CA ARG A 185 -26.37 18.91 8.73
C ARG A 185 -26.38 20.37 8.28
N ARG A 186 -25.66 20.70 7.21
CA ARG A 186 -26.02 21.87 6.40
C ARG A 186 -27.24 21.50 5.59
N GLY A 187 -28.41 21.81 6.14
CA GLY A 187 -29.61 21.96 5.33
C GLY A 187 -29.34 23.08 4.34
N PHE A 188 -29.38 22.78 3.05
CA PHE A 188 -29.68 23.80 2.06
C PHE A 188 -31.15 24.20 2.26
N SER A 189 -31.35 25.18 3.13
CA SER A 189 -32.53 26.03 3.11
C SER A 189 -32.20 27.18 2.16
N THR A 190 -32.96 27.25 1.07
CA THR A 190 -33.05 28.42 0.20
C THR A 190 -33.49 29.63 1.01
N ALA A 191 -32.57 30.53 1.34
CA ALA A 191 -32.88 31.88 1.82
C ALA A 191 -31.75 32.84 1.41
N SER A 192 -32.10 33.72 0.46
CA SER A 192 -31.61 35.07 0.18
C SER A 192 -30.24 35.53 0.69
N ALA A 193 -29.47 36.05 -0.26
CA ALA A 193 -28.41 37.03 -0.07
C ALA A 193 -28.69 38.04 1.06
N SER A 194 -27.84 38.06 2.09
CA SER A 194 -27.39 39.25 2.83
C SER A 194 -26.40 38.82 3.92
N CYS A 195 -25.55 39.76 4.34
CA CYS A 195 -24.53 39.64 5.39
C CYS A 195 -23.15 39.09 4.99
N VAL A 196 -22.44 39.91 4.23
CA VAL A 196 -21.07 40.31 4.55
C VAL A 196 -20.99 40.72 6.04
N SER A 197 -20.17 40.04 6.84
CA SER A 197 -19.17 40.65 7.75
C SER A 197 -18.73 39.72 8.91
N LYS A 198 -17.40 39.67 9.09
CA LYS A 198 -16.65 39.35 10.32
C LYS A 198 -16.63 37.88 10.81
N ALA A 199 -15.54 37.19 10.49
CA ALA A 199 -14.87 36.28 11.41
C ALA A 199 -13.34 36.49 11.30
N ARG A 200 -12.68 36.79 12.43
CA ARG A 200 -11.22 36.99 12.59
C ARG A 200 -10.65 35.77 13.36
N GLY A 201 -9.42 35.34 12.98
CA GLY A 201 -8.47 34.46 13.72
C GLY A 201 -8.73 32.96 13.54
N PHE A 202 -7.79 32.05 13.22
CA PHE A 202 -6.42 31.83 13.75
C PHE A 202 -5.52 30.97 12.80
N ALA A 203 -4.22 30.85 13.10
CA ALA A 203 -3.07 30.83 12.17
C ALA A 203 -2.77 29.51 11.40
N THR A 204 -3.02 29.55 10.09
CA THR A 204 -2.16 28.94 9.05
C THR A 204 -0.77 29.59 9.09
N ALA A 205 0.28 28.97 8.53
CA ALA A 205 1.56 29.66 8.30
C ALA A 205 1.28 31.07 7.76
N ALA A 206 1.64 32.11 8.51
CA ALA A 206 1.39 33.48 8.10
C ALA A 206 2.54 33.97 7.23
N ARG A 207 2.29 34.93 6.35
CA ARG A 207 3.39 35.61 5.66
C ARG A 207 4.34 36.20 6.72
N PRO A 208 5.66 35.93 6.63
CA PRO A 208 6.62 36.38 7.64
C PRO A 208 6.68 37.91 7.71
N SER A 209 7.15 38.45 8.84
CA SER A 209 7.35 39.89 8.96
C SER A 209 8.48 40.36 8.01
N PRO A 210 8.41 41.60 7.49
CA PRO A 210 9.50 42.15 6.68
C PRO A 210 10.87 42.08 7.38
N ASP A 211 10.90 42.27 8.69
CA ASP A 211 12.14 42.22 9.49
C ASP A 211 12.73 40.80 9.57
N ALA A 212 11.88 39.78 9.76
CA ALA A 212 12.33 38.38 9.78
C ALA A 212 12.90 37.96 8.42
N VAL A 213 12.24 38.36 7.32
CA VAL A 213 12.75 38.14 5.96
C VAL A 213 14.07 38.87 5.76
N ALA A 214 14.17 40.15 6.15
CA ALA A 214 15.39 40.93 6.02
C ALA A 214 16.56 40.30 6.79
N SER A 215 16.31 39.80 8.02
CA SER A 215 17.29 39.08 8.83
C SER A 215 17.76 37.79 8.14
N ALA A 216 16.83 36.95 7.65
CA ALA A 216 17.17 35.71 6.95
C ALA A 216 17.96 35.99 5.66
N VAL A 217 17.59 37.02 4.90
CA VAL A 217 18.30 37.47 3.69
C VAL A 217 19.71 37.94 4.04
N ALA A 218 19.89 38.71 5.11
CA ALA A 218 21.21 39.17 5.55
C ALA A 218 22.11 37.99 5.92
N LYS A 219 21.61 37.05 6.73
CA LYS A 219 22.35 35.83 7.11
C LYS A 219 22.77 34.99 5.88
N ALA A 220 21.88 34.84 4.90
CA ALA A 220 22.20 34.12 3.66
C ALA A 220 23.27 34.86 2.83
N ARG A 221 23.21 36.20 2.75
CA ARG A 221 24.24 37.03 2.08
C ARG A 221 25.59 36.95 2.79
N ASP A 222 25.59 36.96 4.12
CA ASP A 222 26.80 36.83 4.95
C ASP A 222 27.48 35.47 4.76
N ALA A 223 26.69 34.42 4.50
CA ALA A 223 27.18 33.10 4.11
C ALA A 223 27.66 33.04 2.63
N GLY A 224 27.65 34.16 1.90
CA GLY A 224 28.11 34.25 0.51
C GLY A 224 27.06 33.86 -0.54
N VAL A 225 25.82 33.57 -0.15
CA VAL A 225 24.76 33.18 -1.08
C VAL A 225 24.19 34.41 -1.77
N LYS A 226 24.04 34.33 -3.10
CA LYS A 226 23.38 35.40 -3.87
C LYS A 226 21.88 35.39 -3.57
N VAL A 227 21.35 36.53 -3.11
CA VAL A 227 19.93 36.70 -2.81
C VAL A 227 19.38 37.98 -3.43
N PHE A 228 18.26 37.86 -4.15
CA PHE A 228 17.45 39.00 -4.59
C PHE A 228 16.28 39.19 -3.63
N ALA A 229 16.14 40.38 -3.06
CA ALA A 229 15.09 40.67 -2.08
C ALA A 229 14.21 41.82 -2.56
N ARG A 230 12.91 41.75 -2.27
CA ARG A 230 11.98 42.85 -2.60
C ARG A 230 12.38 44.16 -1.90
N ALA A 231 12.99 44.07 -0.72
CA ALA A 231 13.46 45.21 0.05
C ALA A 231 14.60 45.99 -0.64
N ASP A 232 15.27 45.41 -1.64
CA ASP A 232 16.30 46.10 -2.41
C ASP A 232 15.71 47.13 -3.40
N ASP A 233 14.39 47.09 -3.67
CA ASP A 233 13.64 47.95 -4.59
C ASP A 233 14.23 48.06 -6.02
N ASP A 234 14.94 47.02 -6.47
CA ASP A 234 15.47 46.94 -7.82
C ASP A 234 14.44 46.34 -8.80
N ALA A 235 14.13 47.07 -9.86
CA ALA A 235 13.10 46.68 -10.83
C ALA A 235 13.38 45.34 -11.55
N ASN A 236 14.65 45.02 -11.81
CA ASN A 236 15.03 43.74 -12.44
C ASN A 236 14.90 42.58 -11.46
N GLN A 237 15.29 42.79 -10.21
CA GLN A 237 15.10 41.81 -9.14
C GLN A 237 13.63 41.54 -8.87
N LEU A 238 12.79 42.57 -8.76
CA LEU A 238 11.34 42.42 -8.60
C LEU A 238 10.71 41.66 -9.76
N ARG A 239 11.17 41.87 -11.00
CA ARG A 239 10.74 41.07 -12.16
C ARG A 239 11.19 39.60 -12.04
N MET A 240 12.39 39.34 -11.55
CA MET A 240 12.92 37.99 -11.37
C MET A 240 12.19 37.23 -10.26
N ILE A 241 11.97 37.86 -9.11
CA ILE A 241 11.19 37.31 -7.98
C ILE A 241 9.80 36.89 -8.47
N ARG A 242 9.13 37.75 -9.24
CA ARG A 242 7.84 37.44 -9.87
C ARG A 242 7.90 36.23 -10.79
N LYS A 243 8.91 36.16 -11.66
CA LYS A 243 9.10 35.05 -12.59
C LYS A 243 9.35 33.72 -11.85
N LEU A 244 10.21 33.73 -10.83
CA LEU A 244 10.64 32.54 -10.10
C LEU A 244 9.63 32.09 -9.03
N SER A 245 8.66 32.93 -8.68
CA SER A 245 7.53 32.53 -7.82
C SER A 245 6.43 31.77 -8.55
N ARG A 246 6.55 31.57 -9.88
CA ARG A 246 5.52 30.96 -10.72
C ARG A 246 6.02 29.69 -11.39
N ASP A 247 5.14 28.71 -11.51
CA ASP A 247 5.29 27.57 -12.42
C ASP A 247 4.17 27.60 -13.48
N ALA A 248 3.83 26.46 -14.07
CA ALA A 248 2.79 26.33 -15.09
C ALA A 248 1.38 26.06 -14.51
N PHE A 249 1.09 26.49 -13.28
CA PHE A 249 -0.23 26.37 -12.64
C PHE A 249 -1.38 26.95 -13.45
N GLU A 250 -1.11 27.91 -14.35
CA GLU A 250 -2.09 28.53 -15.24
C GLU A 250 -2.76 27.54 -16.21
N TYR A 251 -2.23 26.32 -16.33
CA TYR A 251 -2.88 25.24 -17.08
C TYR A 251 -4.22 24.87 -16.47
N SER A 252 -4.36 25.05 -15.16
CA SER A 252 -5.61 24.87 -14.44
C SER A 252 -6.30 26.22 -14.25
N PRO A 253 -7.55 26.43 -14.72
CA PRO A 253 -8.30 27.66 -14.45
C PRO A 253 -8.57 27.90 -12.95
N VAL A 254 -8.73 26.83 -12.16
CA VAL A 254 -8.89 26.88 -10.70
C VAL A 254 -7.65 27.49 -10.04
N LEU A 255 -6.49 26.85 -10.24
CA LEU A 255 -5.20 27.34 -9.74
C LEU A 255 -4.80 28.71 -10.31
N ALA A 256 -5.09 28.99 -11.58
CA ALA A 256 -4.82 30.29 -12.19
C ALA A 256 -5.42 31.43 -11.35
N LYS A 257 -6.68 31.26 -10.94
CA LYS A 257 -7.39 32.21 -10.08
C LYS A 257 -6.88 32.18 -8.63
N LYS A 258 -6.60 30.99 -8.10
CA LYS A 258 -6.23 30.80 -6.69
C LYS A 258 -4.83 31.31 -6.35
N LEU A 259 -3.88 31.12 -7.26
CA LEU A 259 -2.46 31.40 -7.05
C LEU A 259 -2.02 32.73 -7.68
N GLU A 260 -2.95 33.48 -8.28
CA GLU A 260 -2.67 34.78 -8.87
C GLU A 260 -2.13 35.77 -7.82
N GLY A 261 -1.02 36.44 -8.14
CA GLY A 261 -0.41 37.46 -7.29
C GLY A 261 0.41 36.92 -6.10
N LEU A 262 0.48 35.60 -5.90
CA LEU A 262 1.34 35.02 -4.88
C LEU A 262 2.81 35.07 -5.33
N GLU A 263 3.65 35.66 -4.50
CA GLU A 263 5.06 35.95 -4.80
C GLU A 263 5.93 35.80 -3.55
N ALA A 264 7.17 35.36 -3.74
CA ALA A 264 8.19 35.33 -2.70
C ALA A 264 8.59 36.75 -2.26
N ASP A 265 9.14 36.85 -1.05
CA ASP A 265 9.76 38.08 -0.56
C ASP A 265 11.24 38.17 -0.98
N ALA A 266 11.88 37.02 -1.21
CA ALA A 266 13.22 36.93 -1.76
C ALA A 266 13.44 35.66 -2.60
N VAL A 267 14.46 35.66 -3.45
CA VAL A 267 14.98 34.49 -4.16
C VAL A 267 16.46 34.31 -3.82
N ALA A 268 16.83 33.15 -3.30
CA ALA A 268 18.22 32.74 -3.09
C ALA A 268 18.67 31.80 -4.21
N PHE A 269 19.92 31.92 -4.67
CA PHE A 269 20.47 31.11 -5.76
C PHE A 269 21.60 30.22 -5.23
N ALA A 270 21.31 28.93 -5.07
CA ALA A 270 22.30 27.96 -4.62
C ALA A 270 23.15 27.44 -5.78
N LYS A 271 24.47 27.39 -5.57
CA LYS A 271 25.47 26.77 -6.45
C LYS A 271 26.10 25.53 -5.83
N THR A 272 26.04 25.41 -4.51
CA THR A 272 26.57 24.28 -3.74
C THR A 272 25.55 23.76 -2.74
N GLN A 273 25.76 22.54 -2.26
CA GLN A 273 24.96 21.98 -1.16
C GLN A 273 25.05 22.88 0.09
N ASP A 274 26.21 23.47 0.36
CA ASP A 274 26.43 24.33 1.52
C ASP A 274 25.65 25.65 1.43
N ASP A 275 25.41 26.17 0.21
CA ASP A 275 24.51 27.30 0.01
C ASP A 275 23.08 26.95 0.43
N VAL A 276 22.61 25.74 0.10
CA VAL A 276 21.28 25.24 0.50
C VAL A 276 21.20 25.13 2.03
N VAL A 277 22.20 24.52 2.66
CA VAL A 277 22.31 24.42 4.13
C VAL A 277 22.27 25.80 4.77
N SER A 278 23.03 26.75 4.25
CA SER A 278 23.12 28.12 4.79
C SER A 278 21.80 28.88 4.67
N VAL A 279 21.12 28.80 3.53
CA VAL A 279 19.80 29.45 3.34
C VAL A 279 18.74 28.82 4.24
N VAL A 280 18.71 27.48 4.34
CA VAL A 280 17.74 26.79 5.20
C VAL A 280 17.99 27.11 6.66
N ALA A 281 19.25 27.13 7.12
CA ALA A 281 19.61 27.51 8.49
C ALA A 281 19.16 28.96 8.80
N ALA A 282 19.43 29.89 7.89
CA ALA A 282 19.01 31.28 8.02
C ALA A 282 17.49 31.39 8.14
N ALA A 283 16.75 30.69 7.28
CA ALA A 283 15.30 30.71 7.26
C ALA A 283 14.68 30.06 8.51
N VAL A 284 15.19 28.91 8.96
CA VAL A 284 14.75 28.24 10.20
C VAL A 284 14.95 29.15 11.41
N SER A 285 16.10 29.84 11.50
CA SER A 285 16.40 30.73 12.63
C SER A 285 15.44 31.92 12.77
N GLU A 286 14.78 32.30 11.68
CA GLU A 286 13.83 33.42 11.60
C GLU A 286 12.38 32.97 11.35
N ASN A 287 12.14 31.65 11.32
CA ASN A 287 10.86 31.03 10.97
C ASN A 287 10.29 31.55 9.62
N VAL A 288 11.14 31.69 8.61
CA VAL A 288 10.80 32.16 7.26
C VAL A 288 10.53 30.94 6.36
N PRO A 289 9.42 30.89 5.62
CA PRO A 289 9.16 29.81 4.67
C PRO A 289 10.22 29.70 3.57
N VAL A 290 10.56 28.47 3.19
CA VAL A 290 11.44 28.16 2.06
C VAL A 290 10.72 27.29 1.04
N VAL A 291 10.75 27.70 -0.23
CA VAL A 291 10.19 26.93 -1.34
C VAL A 291 11.31 26.56 -2.31
N ALA A 292 11.65 25.27 -2.35
CA ALA A 292 12.63 24.76 -3.30
C ALA A 292 12.10 24.85 -4.74
N ARG A 293 12.97 25.27 -5.66
CA ARG A 293 12.63 25.46 -7.06
C ARG A 293 13.74 24.93 -7.97
N GLY A 294 13.37 24.01 -8.87
CA GLY A 294 14.16 23.66 -10.06
C GLY A 294 13.88 24.64 -11.21
N ALA A 295 13.60 24.14 -12.41
CA ALA A 295 13.24 25.03 -13.53
C ALA A 295 11.84 25.66 -13.44
N GLY A 296 10.97 25.16 -12.56
CA GLY A 296 9.59 25.62 -12.40
C GLY A 296 8.68 25.28 -13.57
N THR A 297 8.82 24.08 -14.12
CA THR A 297 7.94 23.53 -15.18
C THR A 297 6.77 22.73 -14.63
N GLY A 298 6.58 22.67 -13.31
CA GLY A 298 5.47 21.96 -12.67
C GLY A 298 4.11 22.60 -12.97
N ASN A 299 3.03 21.82 -12.91
CA ASN A 299 1.70 22.26 -13.34
C ASN A 299 0.72 22.53 -12.20
N TYR A 300 1.11 22.30 -10.94
CA TYR A 300 0.18 22.26 -9.81
C TYR A 300 0.40 23.42 -8.84
N GLY A 301 1.31 24.35 -9.13
CA GLY A 301 1.73 25.35 -8.14
C GLY A 301 2.68 24.78 -7.09
N GLN A 302 3.37 23.67 -7.39
CA GLN A 302 4.29 23.02 -6.44
C GLN A 302 5.38 23.99 -5.97
N ALA A 303 5.90 24.81 -6.88
CA ALA A 303 6.96 25.77 -6.62
C ALA A 303 6.45 27.21 -6.38
N VAL A 304 5.14 27.39 -6.14
CA VAL A 304 4.54 28.69 -5.83
C VAL A 304 4.57 28.94 -4.31
N PRO A 305 5.11 30.07 -3.84
CA PRO A 305 5.20 30.40 -2.41
C PRO A 305 3.88 30.94 -1.86
N LEU A 306 3.07 30.06 -1.26
CA LEU A 306 1.73 30.42 -0.75
C LEU A 306 1.77 31.51 0.33
N PHE A 307 2.86 31.58 1.08
CA PHE A 307 3.02 32.47 2.23
C PHE A 307 4.23 33.41 2.09
N GLY A 308 4.68 33.68 0.86
CA GLY A 308 5.90 34.48 0.64
C GLY A 308 7.16 33.75 1.09
N GLY A 309 8.06 34.45 1.78
CA GLY A 309 9.33 33.90 2.23
C GLY A 309 10.38 33.83 1.12
N ILE A 310 11.23 32.79 1.17
CA ILE A 310 12.36 32.61 0.25
C ILE A 310 12.05 31.50 -0.75
N VAL A 311 12.08 31.83 -2.04
CA VAL A 311 12.22 30.80 -3.08
C VAL A 311 13.71 30.47 -3.21
N LEU A 312 14.05 29.19 -3.04
CA LEU A 312 15.42 28.70 -3.19
C LEU A 312 15.58 28.07 -4.58
N ASP A 313 16.25 28.80 -5.47
CA ASP A 313 16.58 28.35 -6.82
C ASP A 313 17.78 27.40 -6.77
N LEU A 314 17.55 26.17 -7.22
CA LEU A 314 18.53 25.09 -7.22
C LEU A 314 19.21 24.92 -8.58
N SER A 315 18.97 25.79 -9.55
CA SER A 315 19.48 25.62 -10.92
C SER A 315 21.01 25.65 -11.02
N GLY A 316 21.70 26.22 -10.02
CA GLY A 316 23.15 26.20 -9.92
C GLY A 316 23.75 24.87 -9.44
N LEU A 317 22.93 23.92 -8.96
CA LEU A 317 23.36 22.56 -8.64
C LEU A 317 23.32 21.67 -9.90
N ASP A 318 24.06 22.06 -10.94
CA ASP A 318 23.92 21.52 -12.31
C ASP A 318 24.96 20.46 -12.69
N GLN A 319 25.85 20.10 -11.78
CA GLN A 319 26.96 19.18 -12.05
C GLN A 319 26.54 17.71 -12.09
N ILE A 320 27.07 16.96 -13.06
CA ILE A 320 27.07 15.49 -13.04
C ILE A 320 28.25 15.05 -12.18
N GLU A 321 27.96 14.52 -10.99
CA GLU A 321 28.98 14.17 -10.01
C GLU A 321 29.64 12.83 -10.32
N LYS A 322 28.83 11.86 -10.79
CA LYS A 322 29.33 10.55 -11.18
C LYS A 322 28.47 9.96 -12.28
N LEU A 323 29.13 9.48 -13.34
CA LEU A 323 28.55 8.60 -14.35
C LEU A 323 29.24 7.24 -14.25
N ASP A 324 28.50 6.22 -13.80
CA ASP A 324 29.00 4.86 -13.64
C ASP A 324 28.57 4.03 -14.85
N ALA A 325 29.42 4.00 -15.87
CA ALA A 325 29.12 3.33 -17.13
C ALA A 325 29.11 1.80 -17.04
N GLU A 326 29.72 1.22 -16.00
CA GLU A 326 29.68 -0.23 -15.76
C GLU A 326 28.33 -0.63 -15.15
N ARG A 327 27.86 0.14 -14.17
CA ARG A 327 26.57 -0.11 -13.50
C ARG A 327 25.36 0.48 -14.23
N GLY A 328 25.60 1.39 -15.17
CA GLY A 328 24.54 2.12 -15.88
C GLY A 328 23.77 3.01 -14.92
N THR A 329 24.46 3.87 -14.16
CA THR A 329 23.83 4.84 -13.24
C THR A 329 24.45 6.23 -13.39
N VAL A 330 23.69 7.25 -13.02
CA VAL A 330 24.18 8.64 -12.94
C VAL A 330 23.75 9.27 -11.62
N LEU A 331 24.72 9.89 -10.94
CA LEU A 331 24.51 10.80 -9.81
C LEU A 331 24.74 12.22 -10.30
N ALA A 332 23.74 13.07 -10.18
CA ALA A 332 23.81 14.47 -10.58
C ALA A 332 23.13 15.39 -9.57
N GLY A 333 23.54 16.66 -9.57
CA GLY A 333 22.93 17.69 -8.76
C GLY A 333 21.46 17.90 -9.10
N ALA A 334 20.68 18.35 -8.12
CA ALA A 334 19.23 18.53 -8.26
C ALA A 334 18.85 19.56 -9.34
N GLY A 335 19.73 20.50 -9.64
CA GLY A 335 19.60 21.53 -10.68
C GLY A 335 19.96 21.08 -12.08
N SER A 336 20.59 19.91 -12.25
CA SER A 336 21.02 19.42 -13.56
C SER A 336 19.83 19.26 -14.50
N LEU A 337 19.92 19.87 -15.68
CA LEU A 337 18.93 19.71 -16.73
C LEU A 337 18.93 18.27 -17.24
N LEU A 338 17.74 17.68 -17.39
CA LEU A 338 17.60 16.32 -17.88
C LEU A 338 18.16 16.16 -19.30
N SER A 339 18.12 17.21 -20.14
CA SER A 339 18.77 17.18 -21.46
C SER A 339 20.28 17.09 -21.37
N THR A 340 20.92 17.81 -20.45
CA THR A 340 22.37 17.77 -20.26
C THR A 340 22.82 16.40 -19.77
N ILE A 341 22.05 15.78 -18.86
CA ILE A 341 22.31 14.42 -18.40
C ILE A 341 22.14 13.42 -19.55
N GLU A 342 21.06 13.53 -20.33
CA GLU A 342 20.84 12.67 -21.50
C GLU A 342 22.00 12.79 -22.50
N ASP A 343 22.43 14.00 -22.85
CA ASP A 343 23.51 14.21 -23.82
C ASP A 343 24.85 13.62 -23.32
N ALA A 344 25.16 13.80 -22.03
CA ALA A 344 26.37 13.25 -21.42
C ALA A 344 26.35 11.71 -21.33
N THR A 345 25.19 11.13 -21.00
CA THR A 345 25.04 9.67 -20.89
C THR A 345 25.02 8.99 -22.25
N ARG A 346 24.41 9.61 -23.28
CA ARG A 346 24.38 9.07 -24.66
C ARG A 346 25.76 8.96 -25.28
N GLN A 347 26.68 9.88 -24.96
CA GLN A 347 28.09 9.78 -25.39
C GLN A 347 28.78 8.52 -24.88
N GLN A 348 28.28 7.90 -23.80
CA GLN A 348 28.78 6.66 -23.23
C GLN A 348 27.89 5.43 -23.54
N GLY A 349 26.95 5.56 -24.48
CA GLY A 349 26.04 4.48 -24.87
C GLY A 349 24.90 4.20 -23.88
N TRP A 350 24.57 5.18 -23.03
CA TRP A 350 23.49 5.12 -22.04
C TRP A 350 22.44 6.21 -22.29
N GLU A 351 21.24 6.05 -21.77
CA GLU A 351 20.18 7.06 -21.78
C GLU A 351 19.35 7.00 -20.49
N LEU A 352 18.64 8.08 -20.17
CA LEU A 352 17.72 8.09 -19.05
C LEU A 352 16.60 7.07 -19.28
N ARG A 353 16.27 6.27 -18.26
CA ARG A 353 15.13 5.35 -18.34
C ARG A 353 13.80 6.06 -18.55
N GLN A 354 13.64 7.24 -17.96
CA GLN A 354 12.44 8.04 -18.13
C GLN A 354 12.71 9.51 -17.90
N HIS A 355 11.90 10.36 -18.55
CA HIS A 355 11.93 11.80 -18.37
C HIS A 355 10.57 12.42 -18.73
N PRO A 356 10.20 13.58 -18.17
CA PRO A 356 8.99 14.27 -18.58
C PRO A 356 9.14 14.81 -20.01
N SER A 357 8.03 15.16 -20.66
CA SER A 357 8.07 15.81 -21.99
C SER A 357 8.81 17.15 -21.99
N THR A 358 9.00 17.75 -20.80
CA THR A 358 9.77 18.99 -20.59
C THR A 358 11.28 18.77 -20.46
N ARG A 359 11.84 17.62 -20.89
CA ARG A 359 13.26 17.22 -20.75
C ARG A 359 14.28 18.34 -21.01
N ARG A 360 14.07 19.19 -22.03
CA ARG A 360 14.97 20.31 -22.38
C ARG A 360 15.07 21.39 -21.29
N ASN A 361 14.03 21.51 -20.47
CA ASN A 361 13.90 22.58 -19.50
C ASN A 361 13.84 22.07 -18.06
N ALA A 362 13.34 20.85 -17.82
CA ALA A 362 13.18 20.32 -16.48
C ALA A 362 14.52 19.87 -15.87
N THR A 363 14.67 20.15 -14.59
CA THR A 363 15.79 19.71 -13.74
C THR A 363 15.51 18.33 -13.15
N LEU A 364 16.53 17.51 -12.91
CA LEU A 364 16.40 16.18 -12.31
C LEU A 364 15.71 16.21 -10.94
N GLY A 365 16.15 17.09 -10.03
CA GLY A 365 15.56 17.22 -8.70
C GLY A 365 14.10 17.68 -8.75
N GLY A 366 13.78 18.62 -9.65
CA GLY A 366 12.39 19.04 -9.88
C GLY A 366 11.49 17.92 -10.42
N PHE A 367 12.01 17.06 -11.30
CA PHE A 367 11.27 15.89 -11.78
C PHE A 367 11.01 14.88 -10.66
N VAL A 368 12.01 14.60 -9.81
CA VAL A 368 11.83 13.68 -8.67
C VAL A 368 10.92 14.26 -7.58
N ALA A 369 11.05 15.55 -7.25
CA ALA A 369 10.29 16.17 -6.16
C ALA A 369 8.83 16.49 -6.53
N GLY A 370 8.52 16.72 -7.82
CA GLY A 370 7.19 17.18 -8.25
C GLY A 370 6.61 16.49 -9.49
N GLY A 371 7.39 15.68 -10.20
CA GLY A 371 6.93 14.84 -11.31
C GLY A 371 6.61 13.41 -10.85
N SER A 372 6.09 12.59 -11.74
CA SER A 372 5.63 11.23 -11.42
C SER A 372 6.02 10.19 -12.46
N THR A 373 5.91 10.52 -13.74
CA THR A 373 6.17 9.62 -14.87
C THR A 373 6.47 10.45 -16.14
N GLY A 374 6.73 9.78 -17.26
CA GLY A 374 6.99 10.44 -18.53
C GLY A 374 7.40 9.48 -19.65
N HIS A 375 7.99 10.04 -20.70
CA HIS A 375 8.53 9.26 -21.81
C HIS A 375 9.57 8.26 -21.29
N GLY A 376 9.51 7.01 -21.73
CA GLY A 376 10.30 5.89 -21.18
C GLY A 376 9.56 5.03 -20.15
N ALA A 377 8.51 5.56 -19.50
CA ALA A 377 7.75 4.82 -18.48
C ALA A 377 6.97 3.61 -19.04
N LEU A 378 6.78 3.52 -20.36
CA LEU A 378 6.24 2.33 -21.01
C LEU A 378 7.15 1.09 -20.80
N LEU A 379 8.46 1.28 -20.83
CA LEU A 379 9.43 0.21 -20.55
C LEU A 379 9.71 0.07 -19.06
N HIS A 380 9.81 1.19 -18.35
CA HIS A 380 10.45 1.22 -17.03
C HIS A 380 9.51 1.55 -15.86
N GLY A 381 8.24 1.84 -16.12
CA GLY A 381 7.29 2.34 -15.10
C GLY A 381 7.60 3.77 -14.64
N GLY A 382 6.85 4.26 -13.65
CA GLY A 382 6.99 5.63 -13.13
C GLY A 382 8.01 5.78 -11.99
N LEU A 383 8.15 6.98 -11.45
CA LEU A 383 9.04 7.30 -10.31
C LEU A 383 8.61 6.64 -8.99
N SER A 384 7.37 6.15 -8.91
CA SER A 384 6.87 5.40 -7.75
C SER A 384 7.34 3.94 -7.71
N GLU A 385 7.97 3.45 -8.78
CA GLU A 385 8.46 2.07 -8.86
C GLU A 385 9.79 1.90 -8.12
N ASP A 386 9.96 0.75 -7.46
CA ASP A 386 11.23 0.37 -6.81
C ASP A 386 12.36 0.41 -7.86
N GLY A 387 13.42 1.17 -7.56
CA GLY A 387 14.60 1.29 -8.42
C GLY A 387 14.52 2.37 -9.51
N ALA A 388 13.43 3.13 -9.62
CA ALA A 388 13.37 4.31 -10.51
C ALA A 388 14.27 5.46 -10.01
N VAL A 389 14.43 5.58 -8.69
CA VAL A 389 15.37 6.47 -8.00
C VAL A 389 16.21 5.60 -7.07
N LEU A 390 17.53 5.62 -7.21
CA LEU A 390 18.46 4.76 -6.46
C LEU A 390 18.95 5.42 -5.17
N GLY A 391 19.06 6.74 -5.18
CA GLY A 391 19.50 7.50 -4.03
C GLY A 391 19.17 8.99 -4.12
N LEU A 392 19.03 9.63 -2.97
CA LEU A 392 18.84 11.06 -2.82
C LEU A 392 19.76 11.61 -1.74
N ARG A 393 20.35 12.79 -1.99
CA ARG A 393 20.87 13.64 -0.91
C ARG A 393 19.87 14.76 -0.63
N VAL A 394 19.48 14.89 0.63
CA VAL A 394 18.37 15.75 1.05
C VAL A 394 18.78 16.61 2.24
N VAL A 395 18.63 17.92 2.12
CA VAL A 395 18.84 18.88 3.22
C VAL A 395 17.55 19.02 4.04
N THR A 396 17.68 18.87 5.36
CA THR A 396 16.61 19.04 6.35
C THR A 396 16.51 20.49 6.84
N ALA A 397 15.35 20.89 7.35
CA ALA A 397 15.07 22.20 7.94
C ALA A 397 14.94 22.10 9.47
N GLU A 398 16.07 21.83 10.11
CA GLU A 398 16.24 21.83 11.56
C GLU A 398 17.12 23.02 11.99
N ALA A 399 17.22 23.29 13.30
CA ALA A 399 18.10 24.36 13.81
C ALA A 399 19.55 24.21 13.33
N THR A 400 19.98 22.97 13.08
CA THR A 400 21.21 22.64 12.37
C THR A 400 20.85 21.72 11.20
N PRO A 401 20.71 22.24 9.97
CA PRO A 401 20.37 21.43 8.81
C PRO A 401 21.36 20.29 8.61
N ARG A 402 20.82 19.07 8.47
CA ARG A 402 21.57 17.86 8.11
C ARG A 402 21.36 17.51 6.65
N VAL A 403 22.37 16.89 6.06
CA VAL A 403 22.30 16.26 4.74
C VAL A 403 22.06 14.77 4.95
N LEU A 404 20.90 14.27 4.54
CA LEU A 404 20.54 12.86 4.61
C LEU A 404 20.89 12.18 3.29
N GLU A 405 21.51 11.02 3.36
CA GLU A 405 21.59 10.09 2.23
C GLU A 405 20.48 9.05 2.33
N LEU A 406 19.56 9.08 1.37
CA LEU A 406 18.43 8.16 1.31
C LEU A 406 18.68 7.17 0.18
N ARG A 407 18.47 5.89 0.42
CA ARG A 407 18.63 4.80 -0.57
C ARG A 407 17.52 3.78 -0.43
N GLY A 408 17.32 2.98 -1.48
CA GLY A 408 16.25 1.98 -1.48
C GLY A 408 14.90 2.62 -1.23
N ARG A 409 14.10 2.07 -0.31
CA ARG A 409 12.75 2.59 -0.02
C ARG A 409 12.73 3.90 0.78
N ASP A 410 13.86 4.33 1.33
CA ASP A 410 13.94 5.57 2.11
C ASP A 410 13.88 6.82 1.23
N VAL A 411 13.99 6.68 -0.10
CA VAL A 411 13.79 7.81 -1.03
C VAL A 411 12.31 8.19 -1.16
N PHE A 412 11.40 7.23 -0.96
CA PHE A 412 9.98 7.43 -1.27
C PHE A 412 9.32 8.52 -0.44
N PRO A 413 9.68 8.80 0.82
CA PRO A 413 9.12 9.94 1.51
C PRO A 413 9.29 11.27 0.78
N VAL A 414 10.38 11.45 0.04
CA VAL A 414 10.75 12.71 -0.63
C VAL A 414 10.30 12.76 -2.09
N VAL A 415 10.22 11.61 -2.79
CA VAL A 415 9.71 11.52 -4.16
C VAL A 415 8.28 12.07 -4.22
N HIS A 416 8.01 12.99 -5.14
CA HIS A 416 6.71 13.65 -5.32
C HIS A 416 6.16 14.36 -4.06
N ALA A 417 7.02 14.79 -3.12
CA ALA A 417 6.60 15.47 -1.88
C ALA A 417 6.66 17.01 -1.96
N TYR A 418 6.89 17.58 -3.15
CA TYR A 418 6.95 19.02 -3.42
C TYR A 418 8.00 19.78 -2.57
N GLY A 419 9.01 19.07 -2.06
CA GLY A 419 10.01 19.64 -1.16
C GLY A 419 9.49 19.98 0.24
N THR A 420 8.32 19.48 0.64
CA THR A 420 7.70 19.77 1.95
C THR A 420 8.40 19.10 3.12
N ASN A 421 9.26 18.12 2.86
CA ASN A 421 9.89 17.30 3.89
C ASN A 421 11.41 17.13 3.64
N GLY A 422 12.00 18.05 2.88
CA GLY A 422 13.43 18.09 2.61
C GLY A 422 13.73 18.66 1.23
N ILE A 423 14.89 19.30 1.08
CA ILE A 423 15.36 19.88 -0.17
C ILE A 423 16.35 18.91 -0.83
N ILE A 424 15.97 18.33 -1.96
CA ILE A 424 16.86 17.45 -2.74
C ILE A 424 18.01 18.29 -3.30
N VAL A 425 19.25 17.87 -3.06
CA VAL A 425 20.46 18.52 -3.60
C VAL A 425 21.20 17.66 -4.61
N ALA A 426 21.03 16.34 -4.58
CA ALA A 426 21.52 15.42 -5.61
C ALA A 426 20.63 14.18 -5.72
N VAL A 427 20.64 13.56 -6.90
CA VAL A 427 19.81 12.40 -7.24
C VAL A 427 20.66 11.38 -7.98
N GLU A 428 20.59 10.12 -7.54
CA GLU A 428 21.12 8.97 -8.27
C GLU A 428 19.97 8.23 -8.97
N VAL A 429 20.05 8.09 -10.29
CA VAL A 429 19.05 7.37 -11.10
C VAL A 429 19.72 6.30 -11.98
N PRO A 430 19.00 5.22 -12.31
CA PRO A 430 19.51 4.24 -13.26
C PRO A 430 19.37 4.74 -14.70
N LEU A 431 20.21 4.17 -15.56
CA LEU A 431 20.20 4.38 -17.00
C LEU A 431 19.72 3.11 -17.73
N ALA A 432 19.42 3.25 -19.02
CA ALA A 432 19.20 2.18 -19.97
C ALA A 432 20.23 2.28 -21.10
N ARG A 433 20.45 1.19 -21.84
CA ARG A 433 21.31 1.24 -23.02
C ARG A 433 20.67 2.12 -24.09
N ALA A 434 21.42 3.07 -24.61
CA ALA A 434 20.96 3.92 -25.69
C ALA A 434 20.59 3.07 -26.91
N GLN A 435 19.44 3.36 -27.52
CA GLN A 435 18.96 2.68 -28.72
C GLN A 435 18.79 3.68 -29.87
N PRO A 436 18.93 3.23 -31.13
CA PRO A 436 18.43 3.99 -32.28
C PRO A 436 16.90 3.91 -32.30
N TRP A 437 16.27 4.97 -31.79
CA TRP A 437 14.82 5.06 -31.70
C TRP A 437 14.21 5.58 -33.01
N VAL A 438 13.07 5.02 -33.39
CA VAL A 438 12.29 5.39 -34.58
C VAL A 438 10.86 5.73 -34.15
N ASP A 439 10.39 6.89 -34.60
CA ASP A 439 9.02 7.36 -34.40
C ASP A 439 8.14 6.83 -35.54
N VAL A 440 7.04 6.19 -35.18
CA VAL A 440 6.03 5.65 -36.09
C VAL A 440 4.69 6.31 -35.79
N THR A 441 4.11 6.96 -36.79
CA THR A 441 2.79 7.59 -36.70
C THR A 441 1.79 6.81 -37.54
N ALA A 442 0.68 6.43 -36.95
CA ALA A 442 -0.41 5.72 -37.62
C ALA A 442 -1.76 6.43 -37.41
N CYS A 443 -2.58 6.44 -38.46
CA CYS A 443 -3.94 6.97 -38.46
C CYS A 443 -4.95 5.83 -38.43
N PHE A 444 -6.05 6.01 -37.69
CA PHE A 444 -7.10 5.00 -37.50
C PHE A 444 -8.48 5.63 -37.65
N PRO A 445 -9.46 4.90 -38.21
CA PRO A 445 -10.84 5.34 -38.30
C PRO A 445 -11.59 5.23 -36.95
N SER A 446 -11.01 4.52 -35.97
CA SER A 446 -11.61 4.28 -34.66
C SER A 446 -10.62 4.57 -33.53
N LEU A 447 -11.09 5.26 -32.48
CA LEU A 447 -10.29 5.52 -31.28
C LEU A 447 -9.89 4.22 -30.59
N LYS A 448 -10.82 3.26 -30.54
CA LYS A 448 -10.59 1.97 -29.89
C LYS A 448 -9.51 1.16 -30.61
N GLU A 449 -9.46 1.25 -31.93
CA GLU A 449 -8.41 0.62 -32.77
C GLU A 449 -7.05 1.28 -32.55
N ALA A 450 -6.99 2.62 -32.52
CA ALA A 450 -5.76 3.34 -32.20
C ALA A 450 -5.24 2.99 -30.79
N ALA A 451 -6.15 2.88 -29.82
CA ALA A 451 -5.82 2.47 -28.44
C ALA A 451 -5.37 1.01 -28.37
N ALA A 452 -6.03 0.09 -29.10
CA ALA A 452 -5.61 -1.31 -29.17
C ALA A 452 -4.21 -1.45 -29.76
N PHE A 453 -3.93 -0.77 -30.87
CA PHE A 453 -2.60 -0.71 -31.46
C PHE A 453 -1.52 -0.22 -30.47
N ALA A 454 -1.79 0.85 -29.72
CA ALA A 454 -0.83 1.37 -28.75
C ALA A 454 -0.54 0.38 -27.60
N LEU A 455 -1.58 -0.33 -27.12
CA LEU A 455 -1.43 -1.39 -26.12
C LEU A 455 -0.66 -2.60 -26.69
N ASP A 456 -0.96 -3.02 -27.92
CA ASP A 456 -0.27 -4.12 -28.58
C ASP A 456 1.21 -3.79 -28.79
N ALA A 457 1.52 -2.57 -29.24
CA ALA A 457 2.89 -2.08 -29.37
C ALA A 457 3.61 -2.06 -28.01
N GLY A 458 2.96 -1.59 -26.95
CA GLY A 458 3.54 -1.55 -25.60
C GLY A 458 3.75 -2.94 -24.96
N ASN A 459 2.97 -3.94 -25.38
CA ASN A 459 3.08 -5.32 -24.90
C ASN A 459 3.90 -6.23 -25.83
N ALA A 460 4.36 -5.74 -26.98
CA ALA A 460 5.14 -6.52 -27.94
C ALA A 460 6.46 -7.00 -27.29
N PRO A 461 6.64 -8.30 -27.03
CA PRO A 461 7.73 -8.79 -26.19
C PRO A 461 9.11 -8.64 -26.84
N SER A 462 9.18 -8.64 -28.17
CA SER A 462 10.41 -8.54 -28.95
C SER A 462 10.69 -7.14 -29.50
N VAL A 463 9.83 -6.17 -29.22
CA VAL A 463 9.93 -4.81 -29.76
C VAL A 463 9.97 -3.82 -28.61
N PRO A 464 11.15 -3.37 -28.19
CA PRO A 464 11.24 -2.32 -27.19
C PRO A 464 10.55 -1.06 -27.70
N CYS A 465 9.50 -0.63 -27.00
CA CYS A 465 8.77 0.61 -27.23
C CYS A 465 8.86 1.48 -25.98
N ARG A 466 9.47 2.67 -26.09
CA ARG A 466 9.65 3.58 -24.93
C ARG A 466 8.59 4.67 -24.80
N GLY A 467 7.74 4.84 -25.82
CA GLY A 467 6.58 5.73 -25.74
C GLY A 467 5.50 5.31 -26.73
N ALA A 468 4.24 5.42 -26.32
CA ALA A 468 3.09 5.23 -27.18
C ALA A 468 1.95 6.16 -26.73
N ALA A 469 1.58 7.13 -27.58
CA ALA A 469 0.54 8.12 -27.31
C ALA A 469 -0.61 7.98 -28.31
N VAL A 470 -1.85 8.23 -27.87
CA VAL A 470 -3.06 8.16 -28.71
C VAL A 470 -3.85 9.45 -28.60
N TYR A 471 -4.28 9.98 -29.74
CA TYR A 471 -5.03 11.23 -29.88
C TYR A 471 -6.41 10.93 -30.46
N GLN A 472 -7.46 11.30 -29.72
CA GLN A 472 -8.82 11.24 -30.22
C GLN A 472 -9.04 12.30 -31.31
N ALA A 473 -9.62 11.93 -32.45
CA ALA A 473 -10.07 12.87 -33.46
C ALA A 473 -11.05 13.91 -32.87
N PRO A 474 -10.96 15.21 -33.23
CA PRO A 474 -10.07 15.82 -34.21
C PRO A 474 -8.80 16.43 -33.59
N LEU A 475 -8.30 15.93 -32.44
CA LEU A 475 -7.20 16.56 -31.69
C LEU A 475 -5.91 16.68 -32.53
N ALA A 476 -5.49 15.60 -33.18
CA ALA A 476 -4.33 15.62 -34.07
C ALA A 476 -4.57 16.60 -35.24
N PHE A 477 -5.73 16.56 -35.88
CA PHE A 477 -6.08 17.49 -36.96
C PHE A 477 -6.00 18.96 -36.53
N LYS A 478 -6.62 19.32 -35.40
CA LYS A 478 -6.69 20.71 -34.92
C LYS A 478 -5.34 21.24 -34.45
N PHE A 479 -4.53 20.39 -33.80
CA PHE A 479 -3.38 20.88 -33.05
C PHE A 479 -2.02 20.43 -33.62
N LEU A 480 -1.97 19.31 -34.37
CA LEU A 480 -0.72 18.63 -34.75
C LEU A 480 -0.57 18.33 -36.26
N ASP A 481 -1.62 18.47 -37.10
CA ASP A 481 -1.66 18.02 -38.51
C ASP A 481 -0.51 18.51 -39.40
N LYS A 482 -0.05 19.73 -39.16
CA LYS A 482 1.01 20.41 -39.91
C LYS A 482 2.39 20.28 -39.28
N GLU A 483 2.52 19.52 -38.20
CA GLU A 483 3.82 19.33 -37.56
C GLU A 483 4.63 18.29 -38.36
N PRO A 484 5.71 18.70 -39.04
CA PRO A 484 6.54 17.82 -39.85
C PRO A 484 7.39 16.87 -39.01
N SER A 485 7.20 16.83 -37.68
CA SER A 485 7.75 15.81 -36.79
C SER A 485 6.77 14.65 -36.58
N ILE A 486 5.47 14.87 -36.79
CA ILE A 486 4.41 13.93 -36.46
C ILE A 486 3.75 13.35 -37.72
N MET A 487 3.28 14.20 -38.64
CA MET A 487 2.56 13.77 -39.84
C MET A 487 3.43 13.88 -41.09
N HIS A 488 3.24 12.97 -42.06
CA HIS A 488 3.88 13.11 -43.37
C HIS A 488 3.10 14.12 -44.23
N ALA A 489 3.82 14.93 -45.01
CA ALA A 489 3.19 15.96 -45.85
C ALA A 489 2.18 15.38 -46.85
N ASP A 490 2.47 14.18 -47.38
CA ASP A 490 1.61 13.49 -48.34
C ASP A 490 0.47 12.69 -47.69
N ARG A 491 0.50 12.48 -46.36
CA ARG A 491 -0.59 11.84 -45.60
C ARG A 491 -0.87 12.60 -44.29
N PRO A 492 -1.42 13.83 -44.38
CA PRO A 492 -1.87 14.56 -43.20
C PRO A 492 -3.05 13.84 -42.54
N SER A 493 -3.31 14.11 -41.25
CA SER A 493 -4.51 13.63 -40.56
C SER A 493 -5.75 14.38 -41.08
N THR A 494 -6.89 13.71 -41.17
CA THR A 494 -8.21 14.32 -41.36
C THR A 494 -8.88 14.61 -40.02
N ASP A 495 -10.00 15.34 -40.02
CA ASP A 495 -10.77 15.62 -38.80
C ASP A 495 -11.40 14.38 -38.16
N GLY A 496 -11.53 13.28 -38.91
CA GLY A 496 -11.97 11.98 -38.41
C GLY A 496 -10.83 11.04 -38.00
N ASP A 497 -9.56 11.38 -38.27
CA ASP A 497 -8.44 10.48 -37.97
C ASP A 497 -8.09 10.51 -36.48
N HIS A 498 -8.18 9.34 -35.85
CA HIS A 498 -7.52 9.05 -34.58
C HIS A 498 -6.05 8.75 -34.87
N VAL A 499 -5.13 9.29 -34.08
CA VAL A 499 -3.68 9.15 -34.35
C VAL A 499 -3.01 8.44 -33.18
N ALA A 500 -2.13 7.49 -33.48
CA ALA A 500 -1.23 6.89 -32.51
C ALA A 500 0.22 7.18 -32.90
N LEU A 501 1.04 7.57 -31.91
CA LEU A 501 2.48 7.80 -32.03
C LEU A 501 3.20 6.76 -31.20
N VAL A 502 4.04 5.93 -31.82
CA VAL A 502 4.82 4.91 -31.14
C VAL A 502 6.30 5.15 -31.42
N GLN A 503 7.11 5.22 -30.37
CA GLN A 503 8.56 5.22 -30.49
C GLN A 503 9.11 3.83 -30.14
N CYS A 504 9.66 3.16 -31.14
CA CYS A 504 10.19 1.80 -31.04
C CYS A 504 11.68 1.75 -31.42
N ALA A 505 12.38 0.71 -30.99
CA ALA A 505 13.74 0.45 -31.48
C ALA A 505 13.73 0.23 -33.01
N ALA A 506 14.79 0.63 -33.73
CA ALA A 506 14.83 0.56 -35.19
C ALA A 506 14.49 -0.82 -35.78
N ALA A 507 14.89 -1.91 -35.12
CA ALA A 507 14.55 -3.28 -35.54
C ALA A 507 13.05 -3.61 -35.45
N GLY A 508 12.29 -2.84 -34.65
CA GLY A 508 10.87 -3.01 -34.40
C GLY A 508 9.94 -2.39 -35.44
N VAL A 509 10.45 -1.57 -36.37
CA VAL A 509 9.62 -0.81 -37.32
C VAL A 509 8.70 -1.72 -38.16
N GLY A 510 9.23 -2.84 -38.68
CA GLY A 510 8.45 -3.82 -39.44
C GLY A 510 7.29 -4.41 -38.64
N PRO A 511 7.55 -5.01 -37.47
CA PRO A 511 6.50 -5.46 -36.55
C PRO A 511 5.48 -4.38 -36.17
N ILE A 512 5.91 -3.15 -35.84
CA ILE A 512 4.98 -2.06 -35.50
C ILE A 512 4.09 -1.67 -36.68
N ARG A 513 4.62 -1.62 -37.91
CA ARG A 513 3.81 -1.39 -39.12
C ARG A 513 2.72 -2.44 -39.28
N ARG A 514 3.08 -3.72 -39.12
CA ARG A 514 2.11 -4.82 -39.18
C ARG A 514 1.07 -4.73 -38.07
N LEU A 515 1.46 -4.39 -36.83
CA LEU A 515 0.50 -4.19 -35.73
C LEU A 515 -0.49 -3.06 -36.03
N ALA A 516 -0.05 -1.98 -36.70
CA ALA A 516 -0.95 -0.92 -37.13
C ALA A 516 -1.96 -1.46 -38.15
N GLU A 517 -1.51 -2.17 -39.18
CA GLU A 517 -2.36 -2.79 -40.21
C GLU A 517 -3.35 -3.81 -39.61
N ASP A 518 -2.88 -4.68 -38.71
CA ASP A 518 -3.69 -5.71 -38.04
C ASP A 518 -4.80 -5.08 -37.17
N ASN A 519 -4.56 -3.87 -36.64
CA ASN A 519 -5.53 -3.07 -35.91
C ASN A 519 -6.33 -2.09 -36.81
N GLY A 520 -6.25 -2.21 -38.14
CA GLY A 520 -7.02 -1.38 -39.07
C GLY A 520 -6.48 0.03 -39.31
N GLY A 521 -5.25 0.30 -38.89
CA GLY A 521 -4.56 1.57 -39.08
C GLY A 521 -3.69 1.66 -40.33
N GLU A 522 -3.47 2.89 -40.77
CA GLU A 522 -2.56 3.24 -41.86
C GLU A 522 -1.36 4.00 -41.31
N VAL A 523 -0.14 3.50 -41.53
CA VAL A 523 1.08 4.21 -41.14
C VAL A 523 1.29 5.43 -42.04
N SER A 524 1.09 6.62 -41.48
CA SER A 524 1.33 7.89 -42.15
C SER A 524 2.82 8.22 -42.23
N ARG A 525 3.59 7.91 -41.17
CA ARG A 525 5.00 8.32 -41.09
C ARG A 525 5.89 7.36 -40.32
N VAL A 526 7.13 7.25 -40.77
CA VAL A 526 8.25 6.63 -40.06
C VAL A 526 9.47 7.54 -40.18
N ILE A 527 10.08 7.91 -39.07
CA ILE A 527 11.27 8.78 -39.05
C ILE A 527 12.21 8.36 -37.91
N ASN A 528 13.51 8.37 -38.13
CA ASN A 528 14.46 8.19 -37.03
C ASN A 528 14.30 9.36 -36.05
N ALA A 529 14.23 9.08 -34.76
CA ALA A 529 13.95 10.10 -33.76
C ALA A 529 14.99 11.24 -33.73
N GLU A 530 16.23 10.95 -34.15
CA GLU A 530 17.33 11.92 -34.24
C GLU A 530 17.22 12.83 -35.48
N ASP A 531 16.53 12.38 -36.53
CA ASP A 531 16.30 13.15 -37.77
C ASP A 531 15.03 14.02 -37.67
N ALA A 532 14.19 13.80 -36.65
CA ALA A 532 12.95 14.53 -36.48
C ALA A 532 13.22 16.01 -36.12
N PRO A 533 12.57 17.00 -36.79
CA PRO A 533 12.77 18.42 -36.49
C PRO A 533 12.52 18.77 -35.02
N ARG A 534 11.54 18.08 -34.41
CA ARG A 534 11.24 18.12 -32.98
C ARG A 534 11.00 16.70 -32.49
N PRO A 535 11.44 16.35 -31.28
CA PRO A 535 11.36 14.99 -30.78
C PRO A 535 9.92 14.61 -30.39
N MET A 536 9.53 13.35 -30.62
CA MET A 536 8.18 12.85 -30.34
C MET A 536 7.69 13.13 -28.92
N TYR A 537 8.57 13.04 -27.90
CA TYR A 537 8.15 13.28 -26.51
C TYR A 537 7.63 14.70 -26.25
N GLU A 538 7.92 15.68 -27.12
CA GLU A 538 7.35 17.03 -27.05
C GLU A 538 5.94 17.13 -27.65
N PHE A 539 5.36 16.02 -28.10
CA PHE A 539 3.99 15.94 -28.60
C PHE A 539 3.10 15.08 -27.72
N GLY A 540 3.67 14.19 -26.93
CA GLY A 540 2.99 13.45 -25.86
C GLY A 540 2.97 14.20 -24.52
N TRP A 541 2.37 13.55 -23.53
CA TRP A 541 2.21 14.00 -22.16
C TRP A 541 1.61 15.42 -22.10
N ASN A 542 1.93 16.19 -21.06
CA ASN A 542 1.32 17.51 -20.90
C ASN A 542 1.81 18.56 -21.92
N HIS A 543 2.73 18.20 -22.82
CA HIS A 543 3.10 19.04 -23.96
C HIS A 543 1.97 19.11 -24.99
N THR A 544 1.14 18.07 -25.09
CA THR A 544 -0.11 18.11 -25.87
C THR A 544 -1.01 19.25 -25.39
N THR A 545 -1.21 19.37 -24.08
CA THR A 545 -1.95 20.47 -23.46
C THR A 545 -1.29 21.82 -23.75
N LEU A 546 0.04 21.92 -23.72
CA LEU A 546 0.76 23.14 -24.10
C LEU A 546 0.44 23.56 -25.56
N HIS A 547 0.48 22.62 -26.51
CA HIS A 547 0.19 22.91 -27.91
C HIS A 547 -1.25 23.38 -28.11
N CYS A 548 -2.19 22.72 -27.44
CA CYS A 548 -3.59 23.13 -27.46
C CYS A 548 -3.76 24.53 -26.87
N ARG A 549 -3.16 24.80 -25.71
CA ARG A 549 -3.21 26.10 -25.01
C ARG A 549 -2.60 27.26 -25.79
N ARG A 550 -1.58 27.01 -26.62
CA ARG A 550 -1.01 28.03 -27.51
C ARG A 550 -2.00 28.52 -28.56
N LYS A 551 -2.90 27.64 -29.02
CA LYS A 551 -3.96 27.99 -29.97
C LYS A 551 -5.22 28.47 -29.26
N ASP A 552 -5.55 27.86 -28.13
CA ASP A 552 -6.74 28.15 -27.33
C ASP A 552 -6.43 28.08 -25.82
N LYS A 553 -6.30 29.26 -25.19
CA LYS A 553 -5.98 29.39 -23.76
C LYS A 553 -7.05 28.86 -22.81
N SER A 554 -8.27 28.60 -23.29
CA SER A 554 -9.33 28.02 -22.46
C SER A 554 -9.12 26.52 -22.20
N THR A 555 -8.31 25.85 -23.02
CA THR A 555 -7.99 24.43 -22.88
C THR A 555 -7.35 24.15 -21.52
N THR A 556 -7.90 23.20 -20.77
CA THR A 556 -7.28 22.59 -19.60
C THR A 556 -7.19 21.06 -19.77
N TYR A 557 -6.83 20.32 -18.73
CA TYR A 557 -6.63 18.87 -18.83
C TYR A 557 -7.00 18.17 -17.52
N LEU A 558 -7.30 16.88 -17.60
CA LEU A 558 -7.38 15.98 -16.44
C LEU A 558 -6.19 15.04 -16.41
N GLN A 559 -5.97 14.37 -15.28
CA GLN A 559 -5.11 13.20 -15.21
C GLN A 559 -5.90 12.05 -14.59
N SER A 560 -6.04 10.96 -15.33
CA SER A 560 -6.69 9.75 -14.83
C SER A 560 -5.95 8.49 -15.27
N VAL A 561 -6.22 7.37 -14.60
CA VAL A 561 -5.69 6.06 -15.00
C VAL A 561 -6.82 5.18 -15.50
N LEU A 562 -6.60 4.58 -16.66
CA LEU A 562 -7.45 3.55 -17.22
C LEU A 562 -6.78 2.20 -16.94
N GLU A 563 -7.40 1.41 -16.06
CA GLU A 563 -6.90 0.12 -15.62
C GLU A 563 -6.58 -0.79 -16.83
N PRO A 564 -5.38 -1.42 -16.87
CA PRO A 564 -4.94 -2.24 -18.01
C PRO A 564 -5.98 -3.23 -18.53
N ASP A 565 -6.64 -3.97 -17.63
CA ASP A 565 -7.57 -5.04 -17.99
C ASP A 565 -8.91 -4.51 -18.56
N LYS A 566 -9.20 -3.21 -18.39
CA LYS A 566 -10.43 -2.54 -18.86
C LYS A 566 -10.16 -1.36 -19.79
N ALA A 567 -8.89 -1.14 -20.18
CA ALA A 567 -8.45 0.08 -20.85
C ALA A 567 -9.32 0.43 -22.07
N LEU A 568 -9.56 -0.52 -22.99
CA LEU A 568 -10.35 -0.29 -24.20
C LEU A 568 -11.84 -0.05 -23.92
N GLU A 569 -12.41 -0.68 -22.89
CA GLU A 569 -13.80 -0.44 -22.48
C GLU A 569 -13.94 1.00 -21.94
N LEU A 570 -12.99 1.42 -21.09
CA LEU A 570 -12.99 2.75 -20.51
C LEU A 570 -12.76 3.84 -21.57
N VAL A 571 -11.87 3.59 -22.55
CA VAL A 571 -11.67 4.49 -23.70
C VAL A 571 -12.99 4.70 -24.45
N GLN A 572 -13.71 3.63 -24.77
CA GLN A 572 -15.00 3.73 -25.45
C GLN A 572 -16.02 4.48 -24.59
N LYS A 573 -16.07 4.16 -23.29
CA LYS A 573 -17.02 4.74 -22.35
C LYS A 573 -16.85 6.26 -22.20
N VAL A 574 -15.62 6.75 -22.17
CA VAL A 574 -15.34 8.20 -22.15
C VAL A 574 -15.73 8.84 -23.49
N GLN A 575 -15.46 8.17 -24.61
CA GLN A 575 -15.85 8.67 -25.94
C GLN A 575 -17.38 8.76 -26.11
N ASP A 576 -18.13 7.81 -25.55
CA ASP A 576 -19.58 7.75 -25.65
C ASP A 576 -20.29 8.78 -24.75
N GLU A 577 -19.69 9.12 -23.60
CA GLU A 577 -20.29 10.06 -22.63
C GLU A 577 -20.11 11.52 -23.04
N PHE A 578 -18.89 11.90 -23.47
CA PHE A 578 -18.54 13.30 -23.62
C PHE A 578 -18.49 13.73 -25.08
N ASP A 579 -19.10 14.89 -25.34
CA ASP A 579 -19.01 15.53 -26.65
C ASP A 579 -17.57 15.98 -26.92
N SER A 580 -17.14 15.85 -28.18
CA SER A 580 -15.79 16.20 -28.64
C SER A 580 -15.48 17.71 -28.56
N SER A 581 -16.46 18.57 -28.27
CA SER A 581 -16.27 19.98 -27.93
C SER A 581 -16.01 20.21 -26.44
N GLU A 582 -16.30 19.25 -25.56
CA GLU A 582 -16.10 19.35 -24.11
C GLU A 582 -14.85 18.58 -23.65
N LEU A 583 -14.66 17.35 -24.15
CA LEU A 583 -13.56 16.47 -23.77
C LEU A 583 -13.02 15.71 -24.98
N LEU A 584 -11.71 15.71 -25.15
CA LEU A 584 -11.02 14.85 -26.11
C LEU A 584 -9.95 14.01 -25.41
N GLN A 585 -9.98 12.70 -25.64
CA GLN A 585 -9.01 11.80 -25.04
C GLN A 585 -7.62 11.96 -25.66
N HIS A 586 -6.65 12.01 -24.75
CA HIS A 586 -5.23 11.89 -25.05
C HIS A 586 -4.67 10.86 -24.07
N LEU A 587 -4.15 9.76 -24.59
CA LEU A 587 -3.78 8.59 -23.80
C LEU A 587 -2.29 8.30 -23.96
N GLU A 588 -1.61 8.04 -22.85
CA GLU A 588 -0.20 7.67 -22.81
C GLU A 588 -0.08 6.26 -22.26
N CYS A 589 0.57 5.36 -23.01
CA CYS A 589 0.85 4.01 -22.54
C CYS A 589 1.90 4.06 -21.44
N VAL A 590 1.59 3.46 -20.30
CA VAL A 590 2.48 3.38 -19.14
C VAL A 590 2.42 1.98 -18.56
N ARG A 591 3.55 1.50 -18.03
CA ARG A 591 3.59 0.25 -17.27
C ARG A 591 3.27 0.53 -15.81
N PHE A 592 2.19 -0.05 -15.31
CA PHE A 592 1.74 0.01 -13.92
C PHE A 592 1.84 -1.39 -13.31
N GLY A 593 2.69 -1.60 -12.29
CA GLY A 593 2.79 -2.89 -11.61
C GLY A 593 3.04 -4.06 -12.57
N GLY A 594 3.83 -3.83 -13.62
CA GLY A 594 4.17 -4.81 -14.66
C GLY A 594 3.21 -4.90 -15.86
N LYS A 595 1.99 -4.35 -15.78
CA LYS A 595 1.01 -4.36 -16.89
C LYS A 595 1.01 -3.03 -17.65
N VAL A 596 0.78 -3.07 -18.96
CA VAL A 596 0.63 -1.84 -19.78
C VAL A 596 -0.82 -1.39 -19.77
N GLY A 597 -1.07 -0.14 -19.39
CA GLY A 597 -2.37 0.53 -19.47
C GLY A 597 -2.20 1.98 -19.90
N PHE A 598 -3.21 2.82 -19.67
CA PHE A 598 -3.15 4.24 -20.04
C PHE A 598 -3.16 5.17 -18.83
N ALA A 599 -2.24 6.14 -18.84
CA ALA A 599 -2.46 7.42 -18.19
C ALA A 599 -3.19 8.32 -19.20
N SER A 600 -4.40 8.78 -18.87
CA SER A 600 -5.13 9.75 -19.68
C SER A 600 -4.76 11.16 -19.26
N LEU A 601 -4.36 11.99 -20.22
CA LEU A 601 -4.23 13.43 -20.10
C LEU A 601 -5.28 14.14 -20.98
N ALA A 602 -6.54 13.70 -20.89
CA ALA A 602 -7.62 14.21 -21.73
C ALA A 602 -7.74 15.74 -21.64
N LEU A 603 -7.98 16.37 -22.78
CA LEU A 603 -8.10 17.81 -22.95
C LEU A 603 -9.54 18.22 -22.68
N LEU A 604 -9.71 19.32 -21.96
CA LEU A 604 -11.01 19.78 -21.46
C LEU A 604 -11.29 21.23 -21.84
N TRP A 605 -12.54 21.50 -22.19
CA TRP A 605 -13.12 22.84 -22.38
C TRP A 605 -14.35 23.02 -21.50
N PRO A 606 -14.19 23.03 -20.17
CA PRO A 606 -15.33 23.06 -19.26
C PRO A 606 -16.06 24.41 -19.38
N SER A 607 -17.39 24.36 -19.47
CA SER A 607 -18.22 25.57 -19.53
C SER A 607 -18.17 26.39 -18.23
N THR A 608 -18.01 25.72 -17.08
CA THR A 608 -17.84 26.34 -15.76
C THR A 608 -16.89 25.54 -14.86
N HIS A 609 -16.50 26.10 -13.71
CA HIS A 609 -15.69 25.39 -12.72
C HIS A 609 -16.45 24.19 -12.11
N GLU A 610 -17.76 24.32 -11.92
CA GLU A 610 -18.62 23.23 -11.45
C GLU A 610 -18.65 22.09 -12.46
N ARG A 611 -18.74 22.40 -13.75
CA ARG A 611 -18.72 21.38 -14.80
C ARG A 611 -17.40 20.62 -14.84
N LEU A 612 -16.27 21.29 -14.63
CA LEU A 612 -14.97 20.63 -14.47
C LEU A 612 -15.00 19.60 -13.33
N HIS A 613 -15.52 19.97 -12.16
CA HIS A 613 -15.64 19.04 -11.03
C HIS A 613 -16.60 17.88 -11.30
N GLU A 614 -17.70 18.10 -12.04
CA GLU A 614 -18.60 17.04 -12.47
C GLU A 614 -17.90 16.02 -13.38
N ILE A 615 -17.08 16.48 -14.33
CA ILE A 615 -16.29 15.62 -15.22
C ILE A 615 -15.32 14.75 -14.41
N LEU A 616 -14.60 15.35 -13.45
CA LEU A 616 -13.67 14.62 -12.57
C LEU A 616 -14.43 13.58 -11.73
N ALA A 617 -15.54 13.97 -11.09
CA ALA A 617 -16.35 13.07 -10.29
C ALA A 617 -16.97 11.94 -11.12
N TRP A 618 -17.33 12.20 -12.37
CA TRP A 618 -17.82 11.17 -13.28
C TRP A 618 -16.74 10.13 -13.59
N HIS A 619 -15.49 10.54 -13.83
CA HIS A 619 -14.39 9.60 -14.05
C HIS A 619 -14.17 8.70 -12.82
N GLU A 620 -14.11 9.28 -11.61
CA GLU A 620 -13.97 8.50 -10.38
C GLU A 620 -15.14 7.52 -10.19
N ALA A 621 -16.37 7.96 -10.40
CA ALA A 621 -17.58 7.13 -10.28
C ALA A 621 -17.61 5.97 -11.28
N ASN A 622 -16.86 6.08 -12.37
CA ASN A 622 -16.77 5.06 -13.42
C ASN A 622 -15.47 4.25 -13.35
N GLY A 623 -14.73 4.30 -12.23
CA GLY A 623 -13.57 3.45 -11.98
C GLY A 623 -12.28 3.92 -12.66
N MET A 624 -12.20 5.21 -13.00
CA MET A 624 -10.97 5.85 -13.50
C MET A 624 -10.44 6.78 -12.41
N PRO A 625 -9.46 6.33 -11.59
CA PRO A 625 -8.88 7.16 -10.54
C PRO A 625 -8.36 8.49 -11.09
N ILE A 626 -8.68 9.59 -10.42
CA ILE A 626 -8.26 10.94 -10.79
C ILE A 626 -7.04 11.34 -9.95
N PHE A 627 -6.03 11.87 -10.64
CA PHE A 627 -4.91 12.60 -10.05
C PHE A 627 -5.14 14.08 -10.30
N ASN A 628 -5.88 14.75 -9.42
CA ASN A 628 -6.47 16.06 -9.72
C ASN A 628 -5.39 17.12 -10.02
N PRO A 629 -5.26 17.63 -11.26
CA PRO A 629 -4.24 18.63 -11.59
C PRO A 629 -4.65 20.06 -11.22
N HIS A 630 -5.83 20.25 -10.62
CA HIS A 630 -6.41 21.55 -10.29
C HIS A 630 -6.29 21.92 -8.80
N THR A 631 -5.31 21.34 -8.11
CA THR A 631 -5.02 21.58 -6.70
C THR A 631 -3.52 21.66 -6.46
N GLU A 632 -3.11 22.50 -5.51
CA GLU A 632 -1.71 22.64 -5.07
C GLU A 632 -1.38 21.78 -3.85
N VAL A 633 -2.37 21.11 -3.27
CA VAL A 633 -2.26 20.29 -2.05
C VAL A 633 -1.98 18.83 -2.42
N LEU A 634 -0.95 18.24 -1.80
CA LEU A 634 -0.49 16.87 -2.08
C LEU A 634 -1.62 15.84 -1.99
N GLU A 635 -2.39 15.88 -0.91
CA GLU A 635 -3.46 14.90 -0.67
C GLU A 635 -4.61 15.03 -1.67
N ASP A 636 -4.94 16.26 -2.09
CA ASP A 636 -6.00 16.49 -3.10
C ASP A 636 -5.55 16.09 -4.51
N GLY A 637 -4.24 16.12 -4.78
CA GLY A 637 -3.68 15.74 -6.07
C GLY A 637 -3.69 14.22 -6.32
N GLY A 638 -3.91 13.40 -5.29
CA GLY A 638 -4.08 11.95 -5.38
C GLY A 638 -2.80 11.14 -5.65
N MET A 639 -1.69 11.76 -6.05
CA MET A 639 -0.43 11.07 -6.35
C MET A 639 0.37 10.73 -5.09
N LYS A 640 0.44 11.65 -4.13
CA LYS A 640 1.14 11.45 -2.86
C LYS A 640 0.15 11.18 -1.75
N GLN A 641 0.18 9.98 -1.18
CA GLN A 641 -0.59 9.67 0.00
C GLN A 641 0.14 10.17 1.25
N THR A 642 -0.57 10.88 2.12
CA THR A 642 -0.07 11.26 3.44
C THR A 642 -0.50 10.23 4.47
N ASP A 643 0.45 9.51 5.04
CA ASP A 643 0.27 8.58 6.14
C ASP A 643 1.16 8.96 7.35
N PHE A 644 1.18 8.10 8.38
CA PHE A 644 2.01 8.34 9.56
C PHE A 644 3.51 8.29 9.27
N ALA A 645 3.96 7.55 8.25
CA ALA A 645 5.36 7.51 7.86
C ALA A 645 5.77 8.83 7.20
N GLN A 646 4.91 9.39 6.32
CA GLN A 646 5.11 10.70 5.70
C GLN A 646 5.14 11.83 6.73
N LEU A 647 4.17 11.87 7.64
CA LEU A 647 4.13 12.86 8.72
C LEU A 647 5.31 12.70 9.67
N GLY A 648 5.68 11.45 10.00
CA GLY A 648 6.84 11.16 10.84
C GLY A 648 8.16 11.60 10.18
N PHE A 649 8.31 11.41 8.87
CA PHE A 649 9.48 11.91 8.14
C PHE A 649 9.49 13.44 8.09
N LYS A 650 8.36 14.11 7.79
CA LYS A 650 8.27 15.57 7.84
C LYS A 650 8.59 16.12 9.23
N ALA A 651 8.09 15.49 10.30
CA ALA A 651 8.39 15.93 11.68
C ALA A 651 9.89 15.88 12.01
N ARG A 652 10.63 14.92 11.44
CA ARG A 652 12.10 14.82 11.62
C ARG A 652 12.87 15.75 10.69
N ALA A 653 12.40 15.92 9.46
CA ALA A 653 13.12 16.66 8.43
C ALA A 653 12.77 18.16 8.42
N ASP A 654 11.63 18.57 8.95
CA ASP A 654 11.14 19.95 9.01
C ASP A 654 10.19 20.13 10.23
N PRO A 655 10.70 20.02 11.47
CA PRO A 655 9.88 20.19 12.68
C PRO A 655 9.22 21.58 12.77
N GLY A 656 9.86 22.60 12.20
CA GLY A 656 9.34 23.98 12.15
C GLY A 656 8.19 24.17 11.17
N GLY A 657 8.06 23.31 10.17
CA GLY A 657 7.08 23.48 9.09
C GLY A 657 7.45 24.59 8.11
N VAL A 658 8.74 24.91 7.97
CA VAL A 658 9.21 26.02 7.12
C VAL A 658 9.32 25.61 5.65
N LEU A 659 9.40 24.31 5.35
CA LEU A 659 9.53 23.83 3.97
C LEU A 659 8.17 23.73 3.27
N ASN A 660 8.01 24.58 2.25
CA ASN A 660 6.84 24.68 1.36
C ASN A 660 5.47 24.56 2.08
N PRO A 661 5.20 25.42 3.09
CA PRO A 661 3.98 25.34 3.90
C PRO A 661 2.70 25.50 3.07
N GLY A 662 1.62 24.87 3.51
CA GLY A 662 0.31 24.86 2.84
C GLY A 662 0.14 23.80 1.75
N LYS A 663 1.20 23.05 1.41
CA LYS A 663 1.14 21.99 0.39
C LYS A 663 0.80 20.60 0.95
N MET A 664 0.88 20.42 2.27
CA MET A 664 0.60 19.16 2.96
C MET A 664 -0.46 19.40 4.04
N ARG A 665 -1.73 19.19 3.71
CA ARG A 665 -2.86 19.55 4.58
C ARG A 665 -2.80 18.85 5.92
N ALA A 666 -2.43 17.56 5.94
CA ALA A 666 -2.42 16.79 7.18
C ALA A 666 -1.40 17.32 8.20
N TRP A 667 -0.31 17.94 7.74
CA TRP A 667 0.64 18.62 8.62
C TRP A 667 0.03 19.87 9.26
N ASP A 668 -0.62 20.69 8.44
CA ASP A 668 -1.25 21.93 8.89
C ASP A 668 -2.41 21.64 9.87
N GLU A 669 -3.22 20.61 9.60
CA GLU A 669 -4.30 20.15 10.50
C GLU A 669 -3.75 19.60 11.82
N GLN A 670 -2.68 18.80 11.79
CA GLN A 670 -2.05 18.27 13.01
C GLN A 670 -1.56 19.41 13.90
N ARG A 671 -0.84 20.40 13.34
CA ARG A 671 -0.34 21.55 14.11
C ARG A 671 -1.46 22.35 14.77
N ALA A 672 -2.56 22.58 14.05
CA ALA A 672 -3.73 23.29 14.58
C ALA A 672 -4.31 22.60 15.83
N THR A 673 -4.38 21.27 15.84
CA THR A 673 -4.89 20.51 17.01
C THR A 673 -3.97 20.55 18.23
N THR A 674 -2.65 20.59 18.03
CA THR A 674 -1.67 20.72 19.13
C THR A 674 -1.61 22.13 19.72
N GLU A 675 -1.86 23.18 18.92
CA GLU A 675 -1.88 24.58 19.39
C GLU A 675 -3.25 24.96 20.02
N GLU A 676 -4.38 24.39 19.57
CA GLU A 676 -5.68 24.55 20.27
C GLU A 676 -5.70 23.92 21.67
N ALA A 677 -4.91 22.86 21.89
CA ALA A 677 -4.71 22.30 23.22
C ALA A 677 -3.95 23.24 24.18
N ALA A 678 -3.40 24.35 23.68
CA ALA A 678 -2.65 25.35 24.45
C ALA A 678 -3.46 26.62 24.82
N ASP A 679 -4.78 26.70 24.58
CA ASP A 679 -5.63 27.80 25.08
C ASP A 679 -5.79 27.73 26.63
N PRO A 680 -5.40 28.75 27.41
CA PRO A 680 -5.31 28.68 28.88
C PRO A 680 -6.64 28.67 29.66
N ARG A 681 -7.80 28.42 29.04
CA ARG A 681 -9.10 28.59 29.70
C ARG A 681 -10.01 27.37 29.55
N GLY A 682 -9.82 26.38 30.42
CA GLY A 682 -10.89 25.44 30.76
C GLY A 682 -10.47 24.02 31.10
N SER A 683 -10.10 23.79 32.37
CA SER A 683 -10.49 22.60 33.15
C SER A 683 -10.21 21.21 32.55
N PHE A 684 -8.97 20.73 32.63
CA PHE A 684 -8.68 19.30 32.92
C PHE A 684 -7.31 19.09 33.61
N ALA A 685 -6.81 20.10 34.34
CA ALA A 685 -5.60 20.00 35.16
C ALA A 685 -5.95 19.66 36.61
N ALA A 686 -6.18 18.37 36.89
CA ALA A 686 -6.31 17.85 38.25
C ALA A 686 -5.78 16.41 38.34
N SER A 687 -4.51 16.21 38.02
CA SER A 687 -3.64 15.14 38.56
C SER A 687 -2.27 15.28 37.90
N TYR A 688 -1.20 15.09 38.67
CA TYR A 688 0.21 15.42 38.38
C TYR A 688 0.58 16.89 38.61
N ARG A 689 0.68 17.26 39.89
CA ARG A 689 1.67 18.27 40.30
C ARG A 689 3.05 17.64 40.18
N LEU A 690 3.90 18.26 39.37
CA LEU A 690 5.35 18.07 39.44
C LEU A 690 5.81 18.49 40.84
N ALA A 691 6.51 17.58 41.52
CA ALA A 691 7.22 17.90 42.74
C ALA A 691 8.38 18.84 42.43
N ASP A 692 8.50 19.83 43.30
CA ASP A 692 9.50 20.89 43.43
C ASP A 692 10.94 20.43 43.10
N THR A 693 11.51 20.96 42.02
CA THR A 693 12.92 20.79 41.66
C THR A 693 13.73 21.98 42.16
N SER A 694 13.96 22.04 43.47
CA SER A 694 14.83 23.06 44.08
C SER A 694 15.84 22.49 45.09
N SER A 695 16.07 21.18 45.08
CA SER A 695 17.06 20.56 45.98
C SER A 695 17.61 19.23 45.48
N LEU A 696 18.33 19.20 44.36
CA LEU A 696 19.32 18.14 44.12
C LEU A 696 20.52 18.74 43.37
N GLN A 697 21.47 19.22 44.18
CA GLN A 697 22.87 19.35 43.81
C GLN A 697 23.45 17.96 43.54
N ASP A 698 24.40 17.90 42.60
CA ASP A 698 25.43 16.86 42.43
C ASP A 698 25.15 15.50 43.10
N GLU A 699 24.51 14.58 42.36
CA GLU A 699 24.62 13.16 42.67
C GLU A 699 25.14 12.37 41.44
N ASP A 700 26.32 11.82 41.66
CA ASP A 700 27.12 10.82 40.96
C ASP A 700 26.42 10.03 39.81
N VAL A 701 26.84 10.30 38.56
CA VAL A 701 26.37 9.66 37.32
C VAL A 701 27.06 8.29 37.10
N SER A 702 27.13 7.44 38.12
CA SER A 702 27.89 6.18 38.01
C SER A 702 27.13 4.87 38.17
N THR A 703 25.81 4.81 38.43
CA THR A 703 25.15 3.50 38.66
C THR A 703 23.68 3.33 38.26
N LYS A 704 23.13 4.05 37.25
CA LYS A 704 21.82 3.65 36.68
C LYS A 704 21.99 2.44 35.74
N LYS A 705 21.57 1.27 36.23
CA LYS A 705 21.55 0.00 35.47
C LYS A 705 20.75 0.18 34.17
N ARG A 706 21.38 -0.11 33.03
CA ARG A 706 20.75 0.01 31.69
C ARG A 706 19.58 -0.96 31.57
N SER A 707 18.54 -0.55 30.84
CA SER A 707 17.42 -1.46 30.55
C SER A 707 17.89 -2.65 29.72
N ARG A 708 17.26 -3.81 29.92
CA ARG A 708 17.47 -5.03 29.13
C ARG A 708 16.38 -5.26 28.08
N TYR A 709 15.49 -4.29 27.87
CA TYR A 709 14.42 -4.38 26.88
C TYR A 709 14.69 -3.40 25.73
N TRP A 710 14.71 -3.93 24.52
CA TRP A 710 14.97 -3.17 23.29
C TRP A 710 14.08 -1.93 23.17
N ALA A 711 12.78 -2.08 23.50
CA ALA A 711 11.79 -1.01 23.37
C ALA A 711 11.96 0.14 24.38
N GLU A 712 12.78 -0.04 25.41
CA GLU A 712 13.05 0.99 26.43
C GLU A 712 14.33 1.79 26.11
N TRP A 713 15.09 1.37 25.10
CA TRP A 713 16.29 2.08 24.65
C TRP A 713 15.93 3.25 23.73
N LYS A 714 16.64 4.36 23.93
CA LYS A 714 16.60 5.53 23.04
C LYS A 714 17.53 5.31 21.86
N THR A 715 17.30 6.04 20.78
CA THR A 715 18.20 6.05 19.61
C THR A 715 19.67 6.35 19.98
N THR A 716 19.88 7.23 20.96
CA THR A 716 21.22 7.57 21.46
C THR A 716 21.90 6.43 22.21
N ASP A 717 21.13 5.53 22.85
CA ASP A 717 21.69 4.38 23.56
C ASP A 717 22.29 3.37 22.57
N PHE A 718 21.65 3.19 21.40
CA PHE A 718 22.19 2.38 20.30
C PHE A 718 23.39 3.05 19.63
N ALA A 719 23.35 4.36 19.37
CA ALA A 719 24.44 5.06 18.69
C ALA A 719 25.72 5.17 19.53
N GLY A 720 25.58 5.24 20.86
CA GLY A 720 26.70 5.42 21.80
C GLY A 720 27.23 4.15 22.45
N THR A 721 26.77 2.96 22.02
CA THR A 721 27.17 1.67 22.60
C THR A 721 27.74 0.78 21.51
N ASP A 722 28.92 0.21 21.74
CA ASP A 722 29.39 -0.90 20.91
C ASP A 722 28.56 -2.15 21.22
N LEU A 723 27.84 -2.64 20.21
CA LEU A 723 26.92 -3.77 20.32
C LEU A 723 27.49 -5.05 19.73
N SER A 724 28.74 -5.06 19.28
CA SER A 724 29.38 -6.23 18.66
C SER A 724 29.34 -7.48 19.55
N GLU A 725 29.52 -7.30 20.86
CA GLU A 725 29.49 -8.36 21.88
C GLU A 725 28.12 -8.52 22.59
N ALA A 726 27.16 -7.64 22.29
CA ALA A 726 25.84 -7.70 22.89
C ALA A 726 25.00 -8.84 22.31
N VAL A 727 24.02 -9.33 23.08
CA VAL A 727 23.14 -10.44 22.69
C VAL A 727 21.71 -9.96 22.54
N ALA A 728 21.14 -10.10 21.35
CA ALA A 728 19.70 -9.93 21.15
C ALA A 728 18.94 -11.21 21.51
N ILE A 729 17.75 -11.07 22.09
CA ILE A 729 16.87 -12.20 22.39
C ILE A 729 15.51 -11.92 21.74
N LEU A 730 15.10 -12.73 20.76
CA LEU A 730 13.80 -12.67 20.12
C LEU A 730 12.85 -13.68 20.79
N PRO A 731 11.85 -13.23 21.58
CA PRO A 731 10.92 -14.14 22.27
C PRO A 731 9.83 -14.63 21.30
N LEU A 732 9.73 -15.95 21.12
CA LEU A 732 8.78 -16.63 20.22
C LEU A 732 7.82 -17.52 21.02
N ALA A 733 6.53 -17.29 20.90
CA ALA A 733 5.49 -18.06 21.57
C ALA A 733 4.30 -18.36 20.62
N ALA A 734 3.26 -18.99 21.15
CA ALA A 734 1.98 -19.19 20.48
C ALA A 734 0.81 -18.88 21.42
N THR A 735 -0.37 -18.66 20.83
CA THR A 735 -1.63 -18.55 21.55
C THR A 735 -2.52 -19.71 21.10
N GLU A 736 -2.51 -20.79 21.89
CA GLU A 736 -3.06 -22.08 21.51
C GLU A 736 -3.65 -22.85 22.71
N PRO A 737 -4.56 -23.81 22.47
CA PRO A 737 -5.25 -24.52 23.53
C PRO A 737 -4.38 -25.58 24.22
N HIS A 738 -4.30 -25.48 25.54
CA HIS A 738 -3.58 -26.38 26.44
C HIS A 738 -4.52 -27.23 27.31
N GLY A 739 -5.78 -27.33 26.89
CA GLY A 739 -6.81 -28.11 27.57
C GLY A 739 -7.82 -27.28 28.34
N PRO A 740 -8.78 -27.95 28.99
CA PRO A 740 -9.83 -27.28 29.74
C PRO A 740 -9.34 -26.64 31.04
N HIS A 741 -8.15 -27.02 31.53
CA HIS A 741 -7.58 -26.59 32.80
C HIS A 741 -6.60 -25.42 32.69
N LEU A 742 -6.19 -25.03 31.48
CA LEU A 742 -5.21 -23.98 31.22
C LEU A 742 -5.73 -22.92 30.22
N PRO A 743 -5.24 -21.68 30.29
CA PRO A 743 -5.61 -20.63 29.34
C PRO A 743 -4.97 -20.85 27.96
N LEU A 744 -5.37 -20.06 26.96
CA LEU A 744 -4.81 -20.13 25.61
C LEU A 744 -3.41 -19.50 25.48
N GLY A 745 -2.97 -18.72 26.47
CA GLY A 745 -1.71 -17.95 26.41
C GLY A 745 -0.56 -18.59 27.18
N VAL A 746 -0.57 -19.90 27.42
CA VAL A 746 0.42 -20.61 28.24
C VAL A 746 1.84 -20.33 27.77
N ASP A 747 2.13 -20.52 26.48
CA ASP A 747 3.46 -20.30 25.92
C ASP A 747 3.94 -18.86 26.10
N ALA A 748 3.10 -17.88 25.78
CA ALA A 748 3.43 -16.46 25.95
C ALA A 748 3.70 -16.10 27.41
N MET A 749 2.92 -16.66 28.34
CA MET A 749 3.11 -16.46 29.78
C MET A 749 4.40 -17.11 30.28
N HIS A 750 4.71 -18.33 29.83
CA HIS A 750 5.98 -19.00 30.12
C HIS A 750 7.17 -18.20 29.60
N ASN A 751 7.14 -17.83 28.31
CA ASN A 751 8.22 -17.13 27.64
C ASN A 751 8.57 -15.83 28.39
N LYS A 752 7.56 -14.97 28.59
CA LYS A 752 7.71 -13.69 29.28
C LYS A 752 8.24 -13.88 30.70
N ALA A 753 7.63 -14.77 31.47
CA ALA A 753 7.93 -14.89 32.89
C ALA A 753 9.33 -15.49 33.15
N LEU A 754 9.78 -16.40 32.29
CA LEU A 754 11.13 -16.98 32.38
C LEU A 754 12.19 -16.00 31.86
N LEU A 755 11.94 -15.35 30.72
CA LEU A 755 12.85 -14.33 30.17
C LEU A 755 13.05 -13.17 31.14
N ASP A 756 11.97 -12.62 31.72
CA ASP A 756 12.03 -11.52 32.69
C ASP A 756 12.87 -11.89 33.93
N ARG A 757 12.82 -13.15 34.38
CA ARG A 757 13.62 -13.64 35.51
C ARG A 757 15.08 -13.85 35.12
N ALA A 758 15.34 -14.39 33.93
CA ALA A 758 16.69 -14.58 33.41
C ALA A 758 17.41 -13.24 33.23
N LEU A 759 16.77 -12.26 32.59
CA LEU A 759 17.31 -10.90 32.42
C LEU A 759 17.68 -10.25 33.76
N LYS A 760 16.90 -10.49 34.83
CA LYS A 760 17.20 -9.97 36.18
C LYS A 760 18.39 -10.66 36.83
N ARG A 761 18.68 -11.91 36.49
CA ARG A 761 19.79 -12.72 37.05
C ARG A 761 21.09 -12.57 36.26
N LEU A 762 21.05 -12.03 35.04
CA LEU A 762 22.25 -11.81 34.24
C LEU A 762 23.21 -10.81 34.91
N PRO A 763 24.53 -11.10 34.95
CA PRO A 763 25.55 -10.17 35.39
C PRO A 763 25.48 -8.82 34.65
N ASP A 764 25.81 -7.73 35.35
CA ASP A 764 25.63 -6.37 34.84
C ASP A 764 26.54 -6.03 33.65
N HIS A 765 27.66 -6.73 33.51
CA HIS A 765 28.58 -6.56 32.37
C HIS A 765 28.05 -7.20 31.08
N ILE A 766 27.12 -8.16 31.16
CA ILE A 766 26.53 -8.82 29.99
C ILE A 766 25.41 -7.95 29.47
N LEU A 767 25.55 -7.38 28.28
CA LEU A 767 24.49 -6.64 27.61
C LEU A 767 23.60 -7.58 26.79
N ALA A 768 22.43 -7.90 27.32
CA ALA A 768 21.40 -8.66 26.63
C ALA A 768 20.14 -7.82 26.45
N LEU A 769 19.61 -7.77 25.22
CA LEU A 769 18.45 -6.98 24.83
C LEU A 769 17.32 -7.88 24.33
N ALA A 770 16.24 -7.97 25.12
CA ALA A 770 15.01 -8.62 24.70
C ALA A 770 14.21 -7.76 23.73
N LEU A 771 13.90 -8.32 22.58
CA LEU A 771 12.99 -7.73 21.59
C LEU A 771 11.54 -7.80 22.08
N PRO A 772 10.61 -7.03 21.48
CA PRO A 772 9.19 -7.19 21.74
C PRO A 772 8.74 -8.66 21.53
N PRO A 773 7.99 -9.25 22.47
CA PRO A 773 7.60 -10.66 22.37
C PRO A 773 6.58 -10.89 21.24
N LEU A 774 6.67 -12.06 20.60
CA LEU A 774 5.71 -12.52 19.62
C LEU A 774 4.81 -13.59 20.24
N ASP A 775 3.64 -13.15 20.71
CA ASP A 775 2.66 -14.01 21.42
C ASP A 775 1.81 -14.88 20.48
N ILE A 776 1.89 -14.65 19.17
CA ILE A 776 1.22 -15.44 18.13
C ILE A 776 2.30 -16.00 17.20
N GLY A 777 2.34 -17.33 17.09
CA GLY A 777 3.29 -18.08 16.26
C GLY A 777 2.59 -18.95 15.22
N ALA A 778 3.33 -19.86 14.58
CA ALA A 778 2.73 -20.88 13.74
C ALA A 778 2.32 -22.06 14.63
N SER A 779 1.01 -22.23 14.83
CA SER A 779 0.38 -23.23 15.72
C SER A 779 -0.71 -24.02 14.97
N GLY A 780 -0.51 -24.23 13.67
CA GLY A 780 -1.48 -24.88 12.78
C GLY A 780 -1.82 -26.32 13.19
N GLU A 781 -0.96 -26.99 13.94
CA GLU A 781 -1.19 -28.31 14.55
C GLU A 781 -2.31 -28.30 15.61
N HIS A 782 -2.66 -27.12 16.13
CA HIS A 782 -3.78 -26.89 17.05
C HIS A 782 -5.02 -26.29 16.37
N SER A 783 -5.01 -26.11 15.04
CA SER A 783 -6.09 -25.47 14.25
C SER A 783 -7.50 -26.07 14.44
N ARG A 784 -7.61 -27.30 14.95
CA ARG A 784 -8.89 -27.98 15.21
C ARG A 784 -9.54 -27.60 16.54
N PHE A 785 -8.86 -26.81 17.37
CA PHE A 785 -9.29 -26.49 18.72
C PHE A 785 -9.64 -24.99 18.83
N ALA A 786 -10.70 -24.70 19.59
CA ALA A 786 -11.23 -23.35 19.69
C ALA A 786 -10.23 -22.40 20.39
N GLY A 787 -10.17 -21.17 19.90
CA GLY A 787 -9.33 -20.11 20.49
C GLY A 787 -7.89 -20.07 19.98
N ASN A 788 -7.45 -21.01 19.15
CA ASN A 788 -6.14 -20.97 18.51
C ASN A 788 -5.98 -19.72 17.62
N LEU A 789 -4.93 -18.93 17.85
CA LEU A 789 -4.50 -17.87 16.95
C LEU A 789 -3.24 -18.35 16.22
N ASP A 790 -3.37 -18.58 14.93
CA ASP A 790 -2.33 -19.21 14.09
C ASP A 790 -1.84 -18.23 13.02
N LEU A 791 -0.52 -18.06 12.93
CA LEU A 791 0.14 -17.50 11.75
C LEU A 791 0.53 -18.63 10.80
N SER A 792 0.32 -18.43 9.50
CA SER A 792 0.91 -19.36 8.54
C SER A 792 2.44 -19.43 8.70
N VAL A 793 3.02 -20.60 8.45
CA VAL A 793 4.48 -20.81 8.52
C VAL A 793 5.26 -19.78 7.68
N ASP A 794 4.74 -19.40 6.50
CA ASP A 794 5.35 -18.36 5.65
C ASP A 794 5.30 -16.97 6.32
N THR A 795 4.17 -16.61 6.93
CA THR A 795 4.03 -15.33 7.65
C THR A 795 4.95 -15.27 8.87
N ALA A 796 4.97 -16.32 9.69
CA ALA A 796 5.84 -16.41 10.86
C ALA A 796 7.32 -16.36 10.46
N SER A 797 7.72 -17.12 9.42
CA SER A 797 9.08 -17.12 8.89
C SER A 797 9.52 -15.73 8.43
N ARG A 798 8.68 -15.04 7.63
CA ARG A 798 8.98 -13.69 7.14
C ARG A 798 9.10 -12.68 8.27
N LEU A 799 8.17 -12.72 9.23
CA LEU A 799 8.19 -11.84 10.39
C LEU A 799 9.47 -12.02 11.21
N TRP A 800 9.84 -13.25 11.54
CA TRP A 800 11.03 -13.52 12.36
C TRP A 800 12.33 -13.16 11.62
N ARG A 801 12.39 -13.40 10.30
CA ARG A 801 13.53 -12.98 9.47
C ARG A 801 13.66 -11.46 9.36
N ASP A 802 12.54 -10.75 9.18
CA ASP A 802 12.54 -9.29 9.13
C ASP A 802 13.02 -8.68 10.46
N LEU A 803 12.65 -9.27 11.60
CA LEU A 803 13.15 -8.86 12.92
C LEU A 803 14.63 -9.17 13.11
N GLY A 804 15.09 -10.36 12.71
CA GLY A 804 16.52 -10.69 12.74
C GLY A 804 17.37 -9.78 11.84
N ARG A 805 16.86 -9.39 10.66
CA ARG A 805 17.49 -8.36 9.81
C ARG A 805 17.57 -7.02 10.52
N CYS A 806 16.51 -6.60 11.22
CA CYS A 806 16.52 -5.37 12.01
C CYS A 806 17.58 -5.39 13.09
N VAL A 807 17.76 -6.52 13.79
CA VAL A 807 18.83 -6.72 14.78
C VAL A 807 20.20 -6.56 14.13
N ALA A 808 20.47 -7.27 13.04
CA ALA A 808 21.77 -7.23 12.36
C ALA A 808 22.20 -5.80 11.96
N ARG A 809 21.25 -4.97 11.49
CA ARG A 809 21.54 -3.58 11.10
C ARG A 809 22.01 -2.67 12.24
N THR A 810 21.82 -3.06 13.49
CA THR A 810 22.29 -2.27 14.65
C THR A 810 23.76 -2.52 14.98
N GLY A 811 24.42 -3.47 14.30
CA GLY A 811 25.78 -3.91 14.62
C GLY A 811 25.83 -5.11 15.56
N LEU A 812 24.69 -5.54 16.14
CA LEU A 812 24.57 -6.78 16.89
C LEU A 812 24.92 -7.99 16.02
N ARG A 813 25.80 -8.86 16.52
CA ARG A 813 26.24 -10.07 15.82
C ARG A 813 25.68 -11.36 16.40
N LYS A 814 25.02 -11.30 17.57
CA LYS A 814 24.57 -12.45 18.35
C LYS A 814 23.07 -12.36 18.60
N LEU A 815 22.32 -13.39 18.22
CA LEU A 815 20.86 -13.46 18.34
C LEU A 815 20.42 -14.82 18.90
N ILE A 816 19.60 -14.80 19.94
CA ILE A 816 18.92 -15.98 20.47
C ILE A 816 17.45 -15.92 20.05
N LEU A 817 16.98 -16.94 19.34
CA LEU A 817 15.56 -17.20 19.16
C LEU A 817 15.09 -17.98 20.39
N TYR A 818 14.39 -17.31 21.32
CA TYR A 818 13.93 -17.92 22.57
C TYR A 818 12.47 -18.38 22.42
N ASN A 819 12.31 -19.65 22.10
CA ASN A 819 11.04 -20.29 21.78
C ASN A 819 10.41 -20.97 23.00
N SER A 820 9.09 -20.84 23.13
CA SER A 820 8.32 -21.51 24.18
C SER A 820 7.22 -22.42 23.67
N HIS A 821 7.10 -22.61 22.35
CA HIS A 821 6.06 -23.43 21.73
C HIS A 821 6.68 -24.58 20.92
N GLY A 822 6.27 -25.82 21.18
CA GLY A 822 6.89 -27.02 20.60
C GLY A 822 6.89 -27.07 19.07
N GLY A 823 5.80 -26.67 18.41
CA GLY A 823 5.64 -26.74 16.94
C GLY A 823 6.55 -25.78 16.17
N ASN A 824 6.95 -24.68 16.80
CA ASN A 824 7.79 -23.65 16.18
C ASN A 824 9.27 -24.05 16.09
N GLN A 825 9.72 -25.13 16.74
CA GLN A 825 11.15 -25.47 16.82
C GLN A 825 11.79 -25.64 15.43
N ALA A 826 11.20 -26.46 14.56
CA ALA A 826 11.75 -26.70 13.22
C ALA A 826 11.77 -25.42 12.36
N LEU A 827 10.74 -24.58 12.49
CA LEU A 827 10.67 -23.29 11.80
C LEU A 827 11.76 -22.34 12.31
N ALA A 828 11.97 -22.27 13.63
CA ALA A 828 12.99 -21.44 14.23
C ALA A 828 14.41 -21.90 13.84
N GLU A 829 14.66 -23.20 13.70
CA GLU A 829 15.93 -23.75 13.18
C GLU A 829 16.19 -23.31 11.73
N VAL A 830 15.15 -23.32 10.88
CA VAL A 830 15.25 -22.82 9.49
C VAL A 830 15.54 -21.33 9.48
N VAL A 831 14.80 -20.54 10.26
CA VAL A 831 14.99 -19.09 10.36
C VAL A 831 16.37 -18.74 10.89
N ALA A 832 16.87 -19.42 11.92
CA ALA A 832 18.20 -19.20 12.48
C ALA A 832 19.29 -19.41 11.42
N ARG A 833 19.18 -20.47 10.62
CA ARG A 833 20.13 -20.75 9.52
C ARG A 833 20.04 -19.70 8.43
N GLN A 834 18.84 -19.25 8.06
CA GLN A 834 18.67 -18.20 7.05
C GLN A 834 19.26 -16.87 7.51
N LEU A 835 19.01 -16.47 8.75
CA LEU A 835 19.60 -15.25 9.33
C LEU A 835 21.13 -15.32 9.36
N ARG A 836 21.69 -16.51 9.60
CA ARG A 836 23.13 -16.72 9.52
C ARG A 836 23.66 -16.60 8.08
N LEU A 837 22.95 -17.16 7.09
CA LEU A 837 23.32 -17.06 5.67
C LEU A 837 23.22 -15.61 5.14
N GLU A 838 22.24 -14.85 5.60
CA GLU A 838 21.90 -13.54 5.05
C GLU A 838 22.62 -12.38 5.75
N HIS A 839 22.99 -12.57 7.02
CA HIS A 839 23.44 -11.48 7.89
C HIS A 839 24.66 -11.82 8.78
N ASP A 840 25.29 -12.98 8.60
CA ASP A 840 26.44 -13.42 9.40
C ASP A 840 26.22 -13.30 10.91
N LEU A 841 24.98 -13.54 11.37
CA LEU A 841 24.62 -13.58 12.78
C LEU A 841 25.01 -14.94 13.37
N LEU A 842 25.61 -14.93 14.56
CA LEU A 842 25.58 -16.08 15.46
C LEU A 842 24.15 -16.22 16.00
N CYS A 843 23.36 -17.06 15.31
CA CYS A 843 21.96 -17.27 15.64
C CYS A 843 21.76 -18.62 16.34
N VAL A 844 21.27 -18.58 17.59
CA VAL A 844 21.08 -19.76 18.45
C VAL A 844 19.59 -19.93 18.77
N LEU A 845 19.10 -21.17 18.73
CA LEU A 845 17.74 -21.50 19.15
C LEU A 845 17.77 -22.05 20.58
N ALA A 846 16.93 -21.48 21.44
CA ALA A 846 16.70 -21.94 22.79
C ALA A 846 15.22 -22.29 22.98
N CYS A 847 14.92 -23.42 23.62
CA CYS A 847 13.55 -23.84 23.93
C CYS A 847 13.38 -23.96 25.45
N ASN A 848 12.40 -23.27 26.01
CA ASN A 848 12.23 -23.11 27.47
C ASN A 848 11.94 -24.41 28.25
N LEU A 849 11.53 -25.49 27.58
CA LEU A 849 11.10 -26.76 28.18
C LEU A 849 11.91 -27.97 27.71
N ASN A 850 13.04 -27.76 27.03
CA ASN A 850 13.91 -28.85 26.56
C ASN A 850 15.02 -29.15 27.58
N PHE A 851 14.68 -29.89 28.64
CA PHE A 851 15.62 -30.24 29.71
C PHE A 851 16.29 -31.60 29.51
N SER A 852 17.44 -31.79 30.15
CA SER A 852 18.01 -33.13 30.31
C SER A 852 17.14 -33.96 31.27
N ALA A 853 16.98 -35.25 30.98
CA ALA A 853 16.25 -36.18 31.84
C ALA A 853 16.97 -36.46 33.17
N ASP A 854 18.26 -36.12 33.26
CA ASP A 854 19.09 -36.33 34.45
C ASP A 854 18.95 -35.20 35.49
N GLU A 855 18.24 -34.12 35.16
CA GLU A 855 18.03 -32.97 36.06
C GLU A 855 17.05 -33.32 37.20
N GLU A 856 17.41 -32.98 38.44
CA GLU A 856 16.58 -33.29 39.62
C GLU A 856 15.17 -32.70 39.51
N ALA A 857 15.03 -31.48 38.95
CA ALA A 857 13.74 -30.82 38.73
C ALA A 857 12.85 -31.52 37.69
N VAL A 858 13.42 -32.42 36.88
CA VAL A 858 12.73 -33.17 35.82
C VAL A 858 12.43 -34.59 36.28
N GLN A 859 13.31 -35.20 37.08
CA GLN A 859 13.17 -36.57 37.61
C GLN A 859 11.95 -36.75 38.53
N VAL A 860 11.36 -35.67 39.03
CA VAL A 860 10.10 -35.70 39.80
C VAL A 860 8.90 -36.13 38.94
N PHE A 861 8.99 -36.02 37.61
CA PHE A 861 7.94 -36.42 36.69
C PHE A 861 8.11 -37.88 36.23
N PRO A 862 7.03 -38.65 36.08
CA PRO A 862 7.12 -40.02 35.57
C PRO A 862 7.78 -40.08 34.18
N GLN A 863 8.56 -41.13 33.92
CA GLN A 863 9.24 -41.31 32.62
C GLN A 863 8.27 -41.30 31.42
N GLU A 864 7.04 -41.80 31.62
CA GLU A 864 6.00 -41.77 30.59
C GLU A 864 5.55 -40.33 30.27
N GLU A 865 5.46 -39.46 31.28
CA GLU A 865 5.14 -38.04 31.10
C GLU A 865 6.26 -37.32 30.35
N LEU A 866 7.52 -37.55 30.71
CA LEU A 866 8.67 -36.95 30.00
C LEU A 866 8.76 -37.40 28.54
N MET A 867 8.30 -38.61 28.24
CA MET A 867 8.35 -39.16 26.88
C MET A 867 7.15 -38.76 26.02
N TYR A 868 5.96 -38.57 26.62
CA TYR A 868 4.70 -38.45 25.89
C TYR A 868 3.83 -37.24 26.27
N GLY A 869 4.06 -36.63 27.43
CA GLY A 869 3.32 -35.50 27.99
C GLY A 869 3.85 -34.16 27.51
N ILE A 870 3.67 -33.90 26.21
CA ILE A 870 4.39 -32.83 25.50
C ILE A 870 3.58 -31.54 25.37
N HIS A 871 2.30 -31.54 25.74
CA HIS A 871 1.38 -30.42 25.50
C HIS A 871 0.22 -30.37 26.49
N GLY A 872 0.17 -29.36 27.34
CA GLY A 872 -0.76 -29.15 28.47
C GLY A 872 -0.65 -30.20 29.58
N GLY A 873 0.43 -30.99 29.60
CA GLY A 873 0.72 -32.04 30.57
C GLY A 873 1.18 -31.50 31.94
N ALA A 874 1.78 -32.37 32.73
CA ALA A 874 2.22 -32.08 34.10
C ALA A 874 3.25 -30.93 34.17
N LEU A 875 4.18 -30.85 33.21
CA LEU A 875 5.25 -29.85 33.22
C LEU A 875 4.69 -28.42 33.03
N GLU A 876 3.93 -28.19 31.96
CA GLU A 876 3.34 -26.90 31.64
C GLU A 876 2.28 -26.48 32.65
N THR A 877 1.47 -27.43 33.12
CA THR A 877 0.49 -27.17 34.17
C THR A 877 1.18 -26.79 35.49
N SER A 878 2.29 -27.46 35.85
CA SER A 878 3.07 -27.13 37.05
C SER A 878 3.65 -25.72 36.97
N LEU A 879 4.24 -25.35 35.82
CA LEU A 879 4.73 -23.99 35.60
C LEU A 879 3.61 -22.95 35.71
N MET A 880 2.44 -23.20 35.12
CA MET A 880 1.31 -22.29 35.23
C MET A 880 0.79 -22.16 36.67
N LEU A 881 0.78 -23.24 37.46
CA LEU A 881 0.46 -23.18 38.89
C LEU A 881 1.44 -22.28 39.67
N HIS A 882 2.72 -22.27 39.28
CA HIS A 882 3.71 -21.39 39.89
C HIS A 882 3.57 -19.93 39.40
N LEU A 883 3.33 -19.72 38.10
CA LEU A 883 3.41 -18.41 37.47
C LEU A 883 2.10 -17.61 37.55
N LYS A 884 0.96 -18.29 37.37
CA LYS A 884 -0.38 -17.72 37.24
C LYS A 884 -1.44 -18.67 37.81
N PRO A 885 -1.38 -19.02 39.11
CA PRO A 885 -2.29 -19.99 39.72
C PRO A 885 -3.77 -19.65 39.52
N ASP A 886 -4.13 -18.36 39.51
CA ASP A 886 -5.52 -17.89 39.34
C ASP A 886 -6.12 -18.24 37.97
N LEU A 887 -5.29 -18.63 36.99
CA LEU A 887 -5.72 -19.02 35.64
C LEU A 887 -5.78 -20.54 35.45
N VAL A 888 -5.43 -21.34 36.47
CA VAL A 888 -5.41 -22.80 36.39
C VAL A 888 -6.65 -23.38 37.07
N ASP A 889 -7.45 -24.12 36.31
CA ASP A 889 -8.58 -24.87 36.86
C ASP A 889 -8.20 -26.34 37.09
N LEU A 890 -7.68 -26.63 38.29
CA LEU A 890 -7.32 -27.99 38.67
C LEU A 890 -8.51 -28.95 38.72
N SER A 891 -9.75 -28.47 38.81
CA SER A 891 -10.93 -29.34 38.76
C SER A 891 -11.15 -29.94 37.36
N ALA A 892 -10.62 -29.26 36.33
CA ALA A 892 -10.65 -29.70 34.95
C ALA A 892 -9.39 -30.50 34.52
N ALA A 893 -8.36 -30.57 35.37
CA ALA A 893 -7.12 -31.28 35.09
C ALA A 893 -7.34 -32.81 35.02
N LYS A 894 -6.83 -33.45 33.97
CA LYS A 894 -7.03 -34.87 33.68
C LYS A 894 -5.73 -35.52 33.19
N ASP A 895 -5.75 -36.85 33.15
CA ASP A 895 -4.77 -37.62 32.40
C ASP A 895 -5.19 -37.69 30.92
N PHE A 896 -4.51 -36.92 30.06
CA PHE A 896 -4.72 -36.91 28.63
C PHE A 896 -3.73 -37.86 27.95
N ALA A 897 -3.98 -39.16 28.10
CA ALA A 897 -3.06 -40.19 27.64
C ALA A 897 -2.71 -40.09 26.15
N SER A 898 -1.42 -40.22 25.84
CA SER A 898 -0.92 -40.19 24.46
C SER A 898 -1.30 -41.44 23.67
N ARG A 899 -1.84 -41.24 22.47
CA ARG A 899 -2.04 -42.32 21.50
C ARG A 899 -0.70 -42.98 21.13
N ALA A 900 0.39 -42.22 21.06
CA ALA A 900 1.72 -42.74 20.75
C ALA A 900 2.21 -43.75 21.81
N ALA A 901 1.91 -43.52 23.10
CA ALA A 901 2.23 -44.45 24.18
C ALA A 901 1.51 -45.82 24.01
N ARG A 902 0.31 -45.80 23.41
CA ARG A 902 -0.57 -46.97 23.24
C ARG A 902 -0.43 -47.65 21.86
N MET A 903 0.44 -47.17 20.98
CA MET A 903 0.64 -47.77 19.66
C MET A 903 1.30 -49.16 19.74
N PRO A 904 0.96 -50.09 18.82
CA PRO A 904 1.65 -51.38 18.73
C PRO A 904 3.16 -51.18 18.55
N PRO A 905 4.03 -52.02 19.17
CA PRO A 905 5.48 -51.85 19.10
C PRO A 905 6.03 -51.74 17.68
N ALA A 906 5.47 -52.49 16.72
CA ALA A 906 5.86 -52.42 15.31
C ALA A 906 5.66 -51.02 14.71
N THR A 907 4.52 -50.37 14.98
CA THR A 907 4.20 -49.02 14.51
C THR A 907 4.92 -47.94 15.31
N ARG A 908 4.99 -48.11 16.65
CA ARG A 908 5.69 -47.21 17.57
C ARG A 908 7.19 -47.11 17.22
N ASN A 909 7.84 -48.22 16.87
CA ASN A 909 9.25 -48.25 16.52
C ASN A 909 9.55 -47.69 15.11
N GLN A 910 8.57 -47.74 14.19
CA GLN A 910 8.72 -47.29 12.80
C GLN A 910 8.38 -45.80 12.60
N LEU A 911 7.27 -45.33 13.16
CA LEU A 911 6.78 -43.95 12.95
C LEU A 911 7.25 -42.98 14.03
N ARG A 912 7.61 -43.50 15.21
CA ARG A 912 8.16 -42.75 16.36
C ARG A 912 7.48 -41.39 16.55
N MET A 913 6.15 -41.39 16.61
CA MET A 913 5.32 -40.19 16.76
C MET A 913 5.71 -39.47 18.06
N HIS A 914 6.61 -38.49 17.92
CA HIS A 914 7.13 -37.61 18.97
C HIS A 914 7.96 -38.28 20.09
N ALA A 915 8.73 -39.34 19.81
CA ALA A 915 9.64 -39.87 20.83
C ALA A 915 10.94 -39.02 20.93
N PRO A 916 11.29 -38.44 22.11
CA PRO A 916 12.55 -37.71 22.30
C PRO A 916 13.78 -38.59 21.99
N GLY A 917 14.84 -38.01 21.42
CA GLY A 917 16.12 -38.71 21.16
C GLY A 917 16.21 -39.51 19.85
N PHE A 918 15.20 -39.45 18.97
CA PHE A 918 15.21 -40.13 17.67
C PHE A 918 15.16 -39.15 16.49
N SER A 919 15.89 -39.44 15.41
CA SER A 919 15.97 -38.58 14.21
C SER A 919 14.71 -38.59 13.33
N THR A 920 13.84 -39.59 13.48
CA THR A 920 12.58 -39.71 12.75
C THR A 920 11.45 -39.04 13.51
N LYS A 921 10.80 -38.04 12.90
CA LYS A 921 9.63 -37.35 13.44
C LYS A 921 8.47 -37.42 12.44
N CYS A 922 7.28 -37.79 12.92
CA CYS A 922 6.04 -37.68 12.14
C CYS A 922 5.49 -36.25 12.27
N GLY A 923 4.95 -35.67 11.18
CA GLY A 923 4.21 -34.41 11.25
C GLY A 923 2.85 -34.63 11.91
N TRP A 924 2.84 -34.65 13.24
CA TRP A 924 1.65 -34.87 14.05
C TRP A 924 0.80 -33.60 14.09
N LEU A 925 -0.52 -33.77 14.19
CA LEU A 925 -1.45 -32.76 14.64
C LEU A 925 -1.85 -33.10 16.08
N SER A 926 -2.13 -32.10 16.92
CA SER A 926 -2.38 -32.34 18.37
C SER A 926 -3.49 -33.38 18.63
N HIS A 927 -4.51 -33.43 17.77
CA HIS A 927 -5.59 -34.42 17.83
C HIS A 927 -5.19 -35.86 17.40
N ASP A 928 -4.08 -36.02 16.67
CA ASP A 928 -3.52 -37.33 16.35
C ASP A 928 -2.97 -38.01 17.60
N LEU A 929 -2.44 -37.20 18.53
CA LEU A 929 -1.85 -37.65 19.79
C LEU A 929 -2.91 -37.84 20.87
N ASN A 930 -3.89 -36.94 20.97
CA ASN A 930 -5.06 -37.13 21.84
C ASN A 930 -6.25 -36.33 21.31
N ALA A 931 -7.46 -36.90 21.35
CA ALA A 931 -8.67 -36.24 20.86
C ALA A 931 -8.99 -34.89 21.55
N SER A 932 -8.50 -34.64 22.77
CA SER A 932 -8.65 -33.35 23.46
C SER A 932 -7.70 -32.25 22.95
N GLY A 933 -6.71 -32.59 22.12
CA GLY A 933 -5.67 -31.67 21.67
C GLY A 933 -4.59 -31.42 22.71
N VAL A 934 -4.59 -32.20 23.79
CA VAL A 934 -3.72 -32.10 24.98
C VAL A 934 -3.15 -33.47 25.25
N VAL A 935 -1.88 -33.55 25.62
CA VAL A 935 -1.20 -34.83 25.85
C VAL A 935 -0.33 -34.73 27.10
N GLY A 936 -0.60 -35.61 28.05
CA GLY A 936 0.11 -35.68 29.34
C GLY A 936 -0.84 -35.72 30.53
N ASN A 937 -0.30 -36.02 31.70
CA ASN A 937 -1.04 -36.15 32.94
C ASN A 937 -1.01 -34.87 33.78
N ALA A 938 -1.92 -33.94 33.47
CA ALA A 938 -2.03 -32.67 34.19
C ALA A 938 -2.42 -32.82 35.68
N ARG A 939 -2.88 -33.99 36.12
CA ARG A 939 -3.23 -34.25 37.54
C ARG A 939 -2.00 -34.34 38.45
N GLU A 940 -0.84 -34.68 37.88
CA GLU A 940 0.44 -34.76 38.62
C GLU A 940 1.12 -33.39 38.76
N ALA A 941 0.47 -32.32 38.29
CA ALA A 941 1.00 -30.99 38.35
C ALA A 941 1.03 -30.45 39.80
N ALA A 942 2.15 -29.85 40.18
CA ALA A 942 2.31 -29.21 41.48
C ALA A 942 3.06 -27.88 41.35
N ALA A 943 2.64 -26.88 42.13
CA ALA A 943 3.28 -25.56 42.11
C ALA A 943 4.77 -25.61 42.49
N ASP A 944 5.17 -26.52 43.38
CA ASP A 944 6.57 -26.73 43.76
C ASP A 944 7.42 -27.29 42.60
N HIS A 945 6.86 -28.22 41.81
CA HIS A 945 7.51 -28.70 40.60
C HIS A 945 7.64 -27.57 39.58
N GLY A 946 6.61 -26.72 39.45
CA GLY A 946 6.64 -25.55 38.58
C GLY A 946 7.71 -24.54 38.96
N ARG A 947 7.90 -24.30 40.27
CA ARG A 947 8.99 -23.45 40.75
C ARG A 947 10.36 -24.04 40.37
N ALA A 948 10.57 -25.35 40.62
CA ALA A 948 11.82 -26.01 40.30
C ALA A 948 12.15 -25.97 38.79
N LEU A 949 11.16 -26.23 37.94
CA LEU A 949 11.29 -26.10 36.47
C LEU A 949 11.59 -24.67 36.05
N ALA A 950 10.94 -23.66 36.65
CA ALA A 950 11.20 -22.26 36.35
C ALA A 950 12.62 -21.86 36.75
N ASP A 951 13.10 -22.28 37.93
CA ASP A 951 14.44 -22.00 38.42
C ASP A 951 15.52 -22.62 37.52
N LEU A 952 15.30 -23.86 37.05
CA LEU A 952 16.16 -24.55 36.09
C LEU A 952 16.15 -23.87 34.71
N ALA A 953 14.98 -23.58 34.14
CA ALA A 953 14.87 -22.90 32.84
C ALA A 953 15.55 -21.52 32.86
N VAL A 954 15.39 -20.77 33.96
CA VAL A 954 16.05 -19.48 34.15
C VAL A 954 17.56 -19.65 34.29
N ALA A 955 18.05 -20.66 35.00
CA ALA A 955 19.48 -20.94 35.11
C ALA A 955 20.07 -21.26 33.74
N ASN A 956 19.45 -22.16 32.97
CA ASN A 956 19.91 -22.55 31.64
C ASN A 956 19.90 -21.38 30.66
N LEU A 957 18.89 -20.50 30.71
CA LEU A 957 18.85 -19.33 29.83
C LEU A 957 19.91 -18.29 30.22
N VAL A 958 20.19 -18.11 31.52
CA VAL A 958 21.27 -17.24 31.99
C VAL A 958 22.61 -17.78 31.51
N GLU A 959 22.87 -19.07 31.69
CA GLU A 959 24.08 -19.75 31.23
C GLU A 959 24.24 -19.61 29.71
N LEU A 960 23.19 -19.91 28.93
CA LEU A 960 23.24 -19.78 27.48
C LEU A 960 23.52 -18.35 27.02
N VAL A 961 22.86 -17.34 27.60
CA VAL A 961 23.11 -15.94 27.25
C VAL A 961 24.56 -15.56 27.58
N THR A 962 25.10 -16.06 28.70
CA THR A 962 26.50 -15.88 29.06
C THR A 962 27.43 -16.55 28.05
N GLU A 963 27.19 -17.80 27.68
CA GLU A 963 27.99 -18.52 26.68
C GLU A 963 27.95 -17.82 25.31
N VAL A 964 26.78 -17.39 24.85
CA VAL A 964 26.63 -16.67 23.58
C VAL A 964 27.33 -15.31 23.65
N HIS A 965 27.25 -14.61 24.79
CA HIS A 965 27.98 -13.37 25.01
C HIS A 965 29.50 -13.58 24.98
N GLU A 966 30.01 -14.64 25.58
CA GLU A 966 31.46 -14.96 25.62
C GLU A 966 31.97 -15.58 24.30
N ALA A 967 31.10 -16.20 23.52
CA ALA A 967 31.47 -16.84 22.26
C ALA A 967 31.97 -15.82 21.25
N ARG A 968 33.16 -16.08 20.68
CA ARG A 968 33.63 -15.31 19.53
C ARG A 968 32.91 -15.76 18.27
N VAL A 969 32.37 -14.80 17.53
CA VAL A 969 31.62 -15.08 16.31
C VAL A 969 32.52 -15.76 15.27
N GLU A 970 33.81 -15.40 15.22
CA GLU A 970 34.78 -16.00 14.29
C GLU A 970 35.00 -17.49 14.50
N ASP A 971 35.00 -17.95 15.76
CA ASP A 971 35.27 -19.35 16.12
C ASP A 971 34.13 -20.29 15.64
N VAL A 972 32.94 -19.74 15.44
CA VAL A 972 31.72 -20.49 15.04
C VAL A 972 31.38 -20.29 13.56
N LEU A 973 31.78 -19.16 12.96
CA LEU A 973 31.50 -18.84 11.55
C LEU A 973 32.61 -19.31 10.60
N GLY A 974 33.86 -19.49 11.07
CA GLY A 974 34.99 -19.99 10.29
C GLY A 974 35.50 -18.99 9.24
N ASN A 975 36.78 -18.61 9.30
CA ASN A 975 37.40 -17.64 8.37
C ASN A 975 38.21 -18.30 7.23
N GLU A 976 38.14 -19.62 7.06
CA GLU A 976 39.04 -20.36 6.14
C GLU A 976 38.54 -20.43 4.68
N VAL A 977 37.32 -19.97 4.40
CA VAL A 977 36.79 -19.89 3.03
C VAL A 977 36.39 -18.45 2.74
N GLU A 978 37.16 -17.76 1.89
CA GLU A 978 36.71 -16.49 1.29
C GLU A 978 35.42 -16.75 0.51
N SER A 979 34.30 -16.29 1.06
CA SER A 979 33.05 -16.27 0.31
C SER A 979 33.23 -15.30 -0.88
N PRO A 980 32.95 -15.71 -2.13
CA PRO A 980 32.99 -14.81 -3.29
C PRO A 980 31.95 -13.68 -3.22
N HIS A 981 31.14 -13.64 -2.15
CA HIS A 981 30.14 -12.63 -1.85
C HIS A 981 30.50 -11.70 -0.67
N ARG A 982 31.69 -11.82 -0.08
CA ARG A 982 32.17 -10.80 0.88
C ARG A 982 32.53 -9.52 0.13
N GLY A 983 31.59 -8.56 0.10
CA GLY A 983 31.94 -7.16 -0.10
C GLY A 983 32.89 -6.70 1.02
N PRO A 984 33.71 -5.65 0.80
CA PRO A 984 34.68 -5.23 1.80
C PRO A 984 33.97 -4.77 3.09
N PRO A 985 34.62 -4.92 4.25
CA PRO A 985 34.08 -4.41 5.50
C PRO A 985 33.88 -2.90 5.40
N VAL A 986 32.73 -2.41 5.85
CA VAL A 986 32.51 -0.97 6.04
C VAL A 986 33.34 -0.56 7.24
N ASP A 987 34.42 0.19 7.00
CA ASP A 987 35.24 0.74 8.06
C ASP A 987 34.44 1.84 8.77
N ALA A 988 34.30 1.74 10.10
CA ALA A 988 33.44 2.59 10.91
C ALA A 988 34.08 3.97 11.21
N SER A 989 34.88 4.50 10.28
CA SER A 989 35.51 5.82 10.40
C SER A 989 35.50 6.60 9.08
N SER A 990 34.33 6.70 8.43
CA SER A 990 34.08 7.69 7.40
C SER A 990 32.64 8.17 7.39
#